data_AF-A0AAV5AGJ2-F1
#
_entry.id   AF-A0AAV5AGJ2-F1
#
_cell.length_a   1.000
_cell.length_b   1.000
_cell.length_c   1.000
_cell.angle_alpha   90.00
_cell.angle_beta   90.00
_cell.angle_gamma   90.00
#
_symmetry.space_group_name_H-M   'P 1'
#
loop_
_entity.id
_entity.type
_entity.pdbx_description
1 polymer ?
#
loop_
_entity_poly.entity_id
_entity_poly.type
_entity_poly.pdbx_seq_one_letter_code
_entity_poly.pdbx_strand_id
1 'polypeptide(L)'
;MEDLDYDLPPPPVRGGLYNSGFEGPRPRSSFDISDVTDSHSRLPSIHNSSYSALPLDHSGYRNSQTHSPLAKGYYDNPSQTSLTGQQPQDYIPRDIMNEKRALYANAGRSRKKKWFTLGALGLILIVAAIIVAIFFTVVKPHDTKDSKNSSSSSNSNGGNDNSSGNGGKQALVITGGNGSIITMDNGSTFTYVNNFGGSWYADPDEPFSGRAQAQSYTPPLNTSWRWGIDKVYGVNLGGWLNTEPFIAPAIYEPYVNATIPAVDEYTLSQNVANDPNSGGLEKYMENHYSTFITEQDFAEIAGAGLNWIRIPLPYWAIEVYPGEPFLPNVCWKYFLKAIQWARKYGLRIVIDLHAAPGSQNGWNHSGRMGSVGVGNGVMGIANADRTFNYIRAIAEFVSQSEYSDVVPAFNVLNEPLAPTTGNPFLQSFYQESYNIVRNASGIGENKGPMIMFHDGFQPSPVWAGFLGQPDRMAIDTHPYFAFNAQSTAPISSYAPQACAAWGPLVNGSMATVGMTVAGEFSLATNDCGLYVNGVNLGTRYEGTFPGGPTVATGSCEPWDDWESYTEDTKQQLFEFAIASMDALGNWFFWTWKIGNSTVTGTVRAPFWSYQLGLQQGWIPADPRVATGYCNNSSPFEGPLQPFQTGGVGAGEVPASFTTEFPWPPATITNIGSASVLPSYTQTGSPIPSLPPPTITASNPSTTFNAGNGWANAQDTIAAYTPISGCPYLDPWGGVGAPIPTAPCS
;
A
#
# COMPACT_ATOMS: atom_id res chain seq x y z
N MET A 1 0.53 56.08 19.50
CA MET A 1 0.58 57.39 20.19
C MET A 1 -0.84 57.89 20.16
N GLU A 2 -1.38 58.24 21.32
CA GLU A 2 -2.80 58.56 21.56
C GLU A 2 -3.76 57.38 21.40
N ASP A 3 -4.45 57.09 22.50
CA ASP A 3 -5.55 56.15 22.68
C ASP A 3 -6.90 56.85 22.42
N LEU A 4 -8.02 56.10 22.46
CA LEU A 4 -9.27 56.56 23.09
C LEU A 4 -10.32 55.42 23.21
N ASP A 5 -10.70 55.09 24.43
CA ASP A 5 -11.85 54.22 24.76
C ASP A 5 -13.19 54.93 24.52
N TYR A 6 -14.28 54.16 24.36
CA TYR A 6 -15.62 54.57 24.81
C TYR A 6 -16.52 53.38 25.20
N ASP A 7 -17.36 53.60 26.22
CA ASP A 7 -18.11 52.58 26.98
C ASP A 7 -19.40 52.01 26.33
N LEU A 8 -19.83 50.87 26.88
CA LEU A 8 -21.09 50.16 26.57
C LEU A 8 -22.30 50.66 27.40
N PRO A 9 -23.53 50.33 26.96
CA PRO A 9 -24.60 49.95 27.89
C PRO A 9 -25.20 48.54 27.59
N PRO A 10 -25.74 47.82 28.60
CA PRO A 10 -26.01 46.37 28.50
C PRO A 10 -27.49 45.97 28.29
N PRO A 11 -27.77 44.70 27.86
CA PRO A 11 -29.07 44.06 27.95
C PRO A 11 -29.41 43.56 29.39
N PRO A 12 -30.70 43.29 29.72
CA PRO A 12 -31.18 43.16 31.10
C PRO A 12 -31.17 41.74 31.69
N VAL A 13 -31.21 41.65 33.02
CA VAL A 13 -31.25 40.40 33.80
C VAL A 13 -32.58 40.21 34.56
N ARG A 14 -33.16 39.00 34.49
CA ARG A 14 -33.99 38.34 35.51
C ARG A 14 -33.70 36.83 35.44
N GLY A 15 -33.63 36.06 36.53
CA GLY A 15 -33.67 36.46 37.94
C GLY A 15 -34.06 35.33 38.92
N GLY A 16 -33.09 34.47 39.30
CA GLY A 16 -33.06 33.72 40.58
C GLY A 16 -33.75 32.34 40.61
N LEU A 17 -33.47 31.41 41.55
CA LEU A 17 -32.52 31.27 42.69
C LEU A 17 -32.22 29.73 42.83
N TYR A 18 -31.25 29.13 43.55
CA TYR A 18 -30.25 29.45 44.60
C TYR A 18 -28.96 28.59 44.32
N ASN A 19 -27.72 28.95 44.70
CA ASN A 19 -26.97 28.70 45.97
C ASN A 19 -26.73 27.20 46.32
N SER A 20 -25.56 26.72 46.80
CA SER A 20 -24.39 27.39 47.44
C SER A 20 -23.05 26.59 47.39
N GLY A 21 -21.90 27.29 47.46
CA GLY A 21 -20.54 26.74 47.76
C GLY A 21 -19.55 26.90 46.59
N PHE A 22 -18.51 27.75 46.56
CA PHE A 22 -17.36 28.01 47.48
C PHE A 22 -16.44 26.77 47.66
N GLU A 23 -15.11 26.82 47.49
CA GLU A 23 -14.15 27.95 47.48
C GLU A 23 -12.94 27.74 46.51
N GLY A 24 -12.10 28.76 46.34
CA GLY A 24 -10.77 28.69 45.72
C GLY A 24 -9.88 29.85 46.21
N PRO A 25 -8.54 29.79 46.07
CA PRO A 25 -7.90 30.70 45.09
C PRO A 25 -6.59 30.17 44.43
N ARG A 26 -5.92 31.05 43.65
CA ARG A 26 -4.74 30.85 42.76
C ARG A 26 -3.44 31.44 43.40
N PRO A 27 -2.33 31.82 42.69
CA PRO A 27 -1.57 31.28 41.53
C PRO A 27 0.00 31.25 41.78
N ARG A 28 0.83 31.19 40.70
CA ARG A 28 2.31 31.48 40.56
C ARG A 28 3.29 30.29 40.64
N SER A 29 4.52 30.31 40.09
CA SER A 29 5.13 31.01 38.91
C SER A 29 6.55 30.49 38.60
N SER A 30 6.99 30.61 37.34
CA SER A 30 8.36 30.54 36.77
C SER A 30 9.62 30.61 37.68
N PHE A 31 10.63 29.77 37.38
CA PHE A 31 12.08 30.04 37.18
C PHE A 31 12.77 28.69 36.81
N ASP A 32 14.02 28.54 36.33
CA ASP A 32 14.93 29.17 35.34
C ASP A 32 16.36 28.61 35.61
N ILE A 33 17.35 28.86 34.77
CA ILE A 33 18.65 28.13 34.69
C ILE A 33 19.80 28.84 35.44
N SER A 34 20.71 28.06 36.07
CA SER A 34 22.15 28.42 36.21
C SER A 34 23.05 27.24 36.60
N ASP A 35 24.16 27.03 35.88
CA ASP A 35 25.33 26.22 36.30
C ASP A 35 26.09 26.85 37.48
N VAL A 36 26.88 26.04 38.21
CA VAL A 36 28.25 26.39 38.69
C VAL A 36 29.06 25.09 38.94
N THR A 37 30.39 25.16 38.74
CA THR A 37 31.43 24.12 38.95
C THR A 37 31.66 23.78 40.44
N ASP A 38 32.52 22.86 40.91
CA ASP A 38 33.80 22.35 40.41
C ASP A 38 34.16 20.97 41.04
N SER A 39 35.24 20.40 40.54
CA SER A 39 35.95 19.16 40.88
C SER A 39 36.31 18.93 42.36
N HIS A 40 36.51 17.66 42.71
CA HIS A 40 37.83 17.18 43.21
C HIS A 40 37.99 15.66 43.03
N SER A 41 39.24 15.19 42.89
CA SER A 41 39.57 13.86 42.38
C SER A 41 40.12 12.86 43.42
N ARG A 42 39.82 11.56 43.25
CA ARG A 42 40.76 10.44 43.53
C ARG A 42 40.25 9.07 43.03
N LEU A 43 41.10 8.40 42.24
CA LEU A 43 41.10 6.95 41.93
C LEU A 43 42.22 6.28 42.79
N PRO A 44 42.47 4.94 42.78
CA PRO A 44 41.87 3.86 41.95
C PRO A 44 41.45 2.58 42.72
N SER A 45 40.82 1.61 42.03
CA SER A 45 41.30 0.20 41.91
C SER A 45 40.24 -0.81 41.41
N ILE A 46 40.41 -1.25 40.15
CA ILE A 46 40.30 -2.65 39.64
C ILE A 46 39.43 -3.65 40.44
N HIS A 47 38.34 -4.15 39.84
CA HIS A 47 38.20 -5.59 39.47
C HIS A 47 36.98 -5.90 38.57
N ASN A 48 37.07 -7.00 37.82
CA ASN A 48 35.95 -7.74 37.18
C ASN A 48 34.89 -8.14 38.25
N SER A 49 33.63 -8.47 37.93
CA SER A 49 33.17 -9.29 36.80
C SER A 49 31.71 -9.07 36.41
N SER A 50 31.36 -9.51 35.20
CA SER A 50 29.99 -9.87 34.79
C SER A 50 29.39 -10.99 35.65
N TYR A 51 28.07 -11.00 35.86
CA TYR A 51 27.22 -12.16 35.56
C TYR A 51 25.71 -11.81 35.57
N SER A 52 24.92 -12.59 34.82
CA SER A 52 23.47 -12.48 34.65
C SER A 52 22.67 -12.98 35.88
N ALA A 53 21.42 -12.54 36.03
CA ALA A 53 20.46 -13.15 36.96
C ALA A 53 19.01 -13.11 36.44
N LEU A 54 18.44 -14.29 36.20
CA LEU A 54 17.01 -14.61 36.23
C LEU A 54 16.82 -15.66 37.35
N PRO A 55 15.59 -15.94 37.79
CA PRO A 55 14.57 -15.01 38.27
C PRO A 55 14.21 -15.33 39.76
N LEU A 56 13.26 -14.60 40.35
CA LEU A 56 12.67 -15.00 41.65
C LEU A 56 11.16 -15.23 41.53
N ASP A 57 10.74 -16.43 41.91
CA ASP A 57 9.35 -16.84 42.07
C ASP A 57 8.82 -16.37 43.44
N HIS A 58 7.63 -15.76 43.45
CA HIS A 58 6.79 -15.67 44.64
C HIS A 58 5.31 -15.63 44.28
N SER A 59 4.48 -16.18 45.17
CA SER A 59 3.22 -16.79 44.79
C SER A 59 1.97 -16.10 45.37
N GLY A 60 0.86 -16.26 44.66
CA GLY A 60 -0.44 -16.48 45.29
C GLY A 60 -1.25 -15.26 45.72
N TYR A 61 -1.92 -14.62 44.75
CA TYR A 61 -3.27 -14.10 44.99
C TYR A 61 -4.23 -14.64 43.92
N ARG A 62 -5.26 -15.38 44.36
CA ARG A 62 -6.38 -15.78 43.52
C ARG A 62 -7.37 -14.62 43.42
N ASN A 63 -7.73 -14.21 42.21
CA ASN A 63 -9.00 -13.55 41.96
C ASN A 63 -9.62 -14.14 40.69
N SER A 64 -10.92 -14.44 40.70
CA SER A 64 -11.57 -15.18 39.63
C SER A 64 -12.13 -14.25 38.57
N GLN A 65 -11.40 -14.08 37.47
CA GLN A 65 -11.94 -13.52 36.23
C GLN A 65 -12.07 -14.62 35.18
N THR A 66 -13.19 -14.62 34.45
CA THR A 66 -13.50 -15.58 33.40
C THR A 66 -12.64 -15.31 32.16
N HIS A 67 -11.62 -16.14 31.92
CA HIS A 67 -10.82 -16.04 30.70
C HIS A 67 -11.66 -16.39 29.46
N SER A 68 -11.93 -15.39 28.63
CA SER A 68 -12.30 -15.61 27.22
C SER A 68 -11.04 -16.06 26.45
N PRO A 69 -11.05 -17.19 25.72
CA PRO A 69 -9.86 -17.66 24.99
C PRO A 69 -9.37 -16.74 23.87
N LEU A 70 -10.21 -15.79 23.43
CA LEU A 70 -9.99 -14.94 22.26
C LEU A 70 -9.22 -13.63 22.55
N ALA A 71 -8.89 -13.34 23.81
CA ALA A 71 -8.26 -12.08 24.23
C ALA A 71 -6.74 -11.99 23.95
N LYS A 72 -6.25 -12.63 22.88
CA LYS A 72 -4.87 -12.50 22.40
C LYS A 72 -4.87 -11.84 21.03
N GLY A 73 -4.20 -10.69 20.93
CA GLY A 73 -3.84 -10.14 19.63
C GLY A 73 -2.94 -11.13 18.88
N TYR A 74 -3.37 -11.47 17.66
CA TYR A 74 -2.69 -12.41 16.77
C TYR A 74 -2.16 -11.64 15.56
N TYR A 75 -0.86 -11.77 15.32
CA TYR A 75 -0.17 -11.39 14.09
C TYR A 75 -0.50 -12.44 13.02
N ASP A 76 -0.37 -12.14 11.72
CA ASP A 76 -0.39 -13.20 10.68
C ASP A 76 0.92 -14.02 10.71
N ASN A 77 1.06 -14.80 11.78
CA ASN A 77 2.20 -15.62 12.12
C ASN A 77 1.67 -17.05 12.30
N PRO A 78 1.90 -17.97 11.35
CA PRO A 78 1.17 -19.24 11.22
C PRO A 78 1.57 -20.33 12.26
N SER A 79 1.72 -19.94 13.54
CA SER A 79 2.25 -20.76 14.63
C SER A 79 1.36 -20.91 15.86
N GLN A 80 0.28 -20.12 16.04
CA GLN A 80 -0.63 -20.29 17.20
C GLN A 80 -1.80 -21.25 16.94
N THR A 81 -1.50 -22.53 16.73
CA THR A 81 -2.45 -23.59 17.11
C THR A 81 -2.36 -23.84 18.61
N SER A 82 -3.43 -23.60 19.37
CA SER A 82 -3.49 -24.01 20.79
C SER A 82 -4.85 -24.58 21.18
N LEU A 83 -5.06 -25.85 20.81
CA LEU A 83 -5.87 -26.74 21.64
C LEU A 83 -5.04 -27.13 22.86
N THR A 84 -5.58 -26.86 24.06
CA THR A 84 -5.18 -27.44 25.37
C THR A 84 -3.67 -27.47 25.70
N GLY A 85 -3.22 -26.60 26.60
CA GLY A 85 -1.80 -26.39 26.85
C GLY A 85 -1.05 -27.51 27.59
N GLN A 86 0.07 -27.95 27.00
CA GLN A 86 1.29 -28.34 27.72
C GLN A 86 2.52 -28.06 26.81
N GLN A 87 3.54 -27.42 27.35
CA GLN A 87 4.92 -27.45 26.82
C GLN A 87 5.51 -28.84 27.14
N PRO A 88 6.42 -29.44 26.32
CA PRO A 88 7.60 -28.74 25.79
C PRO A 88 8.06 -29.09 24.35
N GLN A 89 9.00 -28.26 23.84
CA GLN A 89 10.05 -28.50 22.82
C GLN A 89 9.74 -29.13 21.43
N ASP A 90 10.51 -28.62 20.45
CA ASP A 90 10.93 -29.27 19.20
C ASP A 90 9.84 -29.88 18.30
N TYR A 91 8.91 -29.01 17.85
CA TYR A 91 8.16 -29.24 16.61
C TYR A 91 8.02 -27.95 15.80
N ILE A 92 8.26 -28.02 14.47
CA ILE A 92 8.10 -26.91 13.53
C ILE A 92 6.93 -27.24 12.61
N PRO A 93 5.71 -26.68 12.84
CA PRO A 93 4.60 -26.83 11.91
C PRO A 93 4.93 -26.09 10.61
N ARG A 94 4.85 -26.77 9.46
CA ARG A 94 5.26 -26.22 8.16
C ARG A 94 4.11 -25.91 7.20
N ASP A 95 2.89 -26.33 7.48
CA ASP A 95 1.95 -26.66 6.38
C ASP A 95 1.10 -25.49 5.85
N ILE A 96 0.38 -24.74 6.69
CA ILE A 96 -0.73 -23.85 6.29
C ILE A 96 -0.38 -22.88 5.12
N MET A 97 0.82 -22.31 5.12
CA MET A 97 1.27 -21.38 4.05
C MET A 97 2.24 -22.03 3.03
N ASN A 98 2.60 -23.30 3.21
CA ASN A 98 3.17 -24.12 2.14
C ASN A 98 2.11 -24.77 1.25
N GLU A 99 0.86 -24.90 1.71
CA GLU A 99 -0.26 -25.45 0.94
C GLU A 99 -0.50 -24.67 -0.36
N LYS A 100 -0.66 -23.33 -0.31
CA LYS A 100 -0.75 -22.47 -1.51
C LYS A 100 0.41 -22.74 -2.48
N ARG A 101 1.63 -22.91 -1.96
CA ARG A 101 2.86 -23.13 -2.76
C ARG A 101 2.89 -24.53 -3.40
N ALA A 102 2.47 -25.56 -2.67
CA ALA A 102 2.45 -26.95 -3.10
C ALA A 102 1.44 -27.23 -4.22
N LEU A 103 0.30 -26.54 -4.23
CA LEU A 103 -0.76 -26.70 -5.23
C LEU A 103 -0.27 -26.32 -6.64
N TYR A 104 0.25 -25.10 -6.80
CA TYR A 104 0.70 -24.62 -8.13
C TYR A 104 2.06 -25.19 -8.56
N ALA A 105 2.96 -25.53 -7.62
CA ALA A 105 4.24 -26.18 -7.95
C ALA A 105 4.08 -27.51 -8.72
N ASN A 106 2.96 -28.22 -8.53
CA ASN A 106 2.69 -29.51 -9.18
C ASN A 106 2.07 -29.40 -10.58
N ALA A 107 1.58 -28.23 -11.00
CA ALA A 107 0.95 -28.06 -12.32
C ALA A 107 1.92 -28.22 -13.52
N GLY A 108 3.23 -28.04 -13.29
CA GLY A 108 4.23 -27.91 -14.35
C GLY A 108 4.68 -29.17 -15.11
N ARG A 109 4.09 -30.37 -14.86
CA ARG A 109 4.64 -31.65 -15.39
C ARG A 109 3.61 -32.61 -16.02
N SER A 110 3.23 -32.38 -17.28
CA SER A 110 2.80 -33.50 -18.16
C SER A 110 2.95 -33.27 -19.68
N ARG A 111 3.70 -34.17 -20.32
CA ARG A 111 3.51 -34.71 -21.70
C ARG A 111 3.21 -33.74 -22.86
N LYS A 112 4.21 -32.96 -23.29
CA LYS A 112 4.30 -32.49 -24.70
C LYS A 112 4.54 -33.68 -25.66
N LYS A 113 4.16 -33.50 -26.94
CA LYS A 113 4.30 -34.42 -28.11
C LYS A 113 3.31 -35.61 -28.20
N LYS A 114 2.19 -35.43 -28.91
CA LYS A 114 1.65 -36.42 -29.90
C LYS A 114 0.54 -35.97 -30.87
N TRP A 115 0.07 -34.71 -30.83
CA TRP A 115 -1.12 -34.25 -31.59
C TRP A 115 -0.86 -33.46 -32.90
N PHE A 116 0.38 -33.28 -33.32
CA PHE A 116 0.75 -32.35 -34.41
C PHE A 116 0.45 -32.82 -35.85
N THR A 117 -0.12 -34.01 -36.06
CA THR A 117 -0.34 -34.59 -37.41
C THR A 117 -1.81 -34.67 -37.85
N LEU A 118 -2.78 -34.35 -37.00
CA LEU A 118 -4.22 -34.40 -37.35
C LEU A 118 -4.79 -33.02 -37.73
N GLY A 119 -4.35 -31.93 -37.09
CA GLY A 119 -4.89 -30.58 -37.33
C GLY A 119 -4.67 -30.05 -38.77
N ALA A 120 -3.58 -30.48 -39.43
CA ALA A 120 -3.21 -30.01 -40.77
C ALA A 120 -4.24 -30.35 -41.86
N LEU A 121 -4.97 -31.47 -41.72
CA LEU A 121 -5.99 -31.90 -42.69
C LEU A 121 -7.31 -31.11 -42.55
N GLY A 122 -7.66 -30.70 -41.33
CA GLY A 122 -8.88 -29.89 -41.09
C GLY A 122 -8.77 -28.48 -41.68
N LEU A 123 -7.60 -27.86 -41.58
CA LEU A 123 -7.36 -26.49 -42.05
C LEU A 123 -7.57 -26.34 -43.57
N ILE A 124 -7.15 -27.35 -44.35
CA ILE A 124 -7.27 -27.37 -45.82
C ILE A 124 -8.74 -27.35 -46.27
N LEU A 125 -9.62 -28.07 -45.56
CA LEU A 125 -11.06 -28.12 -45.88
C LEU A 125 -11.77 -26.80 -45.56
N ILE A 126 -11.36 -26.11 -44.49
CA ILE A 126 -11.93 -24.79 -44.11
C ILE A 126 -11.56 -23.73 -45.15
N VAL A 127 -10.30 -23.69 -45.61
CA VAL A 127 -9.87 -22.75 -46.66
C VAL A 127 -10.63 -22.97 -47.97
N ALA A 128 -10.89 -24.23 -48.35
CA ALA A 128 -11.67 -24.54 -49.55
C ALA A 128 -13.12 -24.00 -49.47
N ALA A 129 -13.77 -24.09 -48.31
CA ALA A 129 -15.13 -23.57 -48.11
C ALA A 129 -15.21 -22.04 -48.22
N ILE A 130 -14.22 -21.32 -47.66
CA ILE A 130 -14.17 -19.85 -47.68
C ILE A 130 -14.02 -19.32 -49.12
N ILE A 131 -13.21 -19.97 -49.96
CA ILE A 131 -13.02 -19.60 -51.36
C ILE A 131 -14.34 -19.68 -52.16
N VAL A 132 -15.19 -20.68 -51.89
CA VAL A 132 -16.49 -20.81 -52.55
C VAL A 132 -17.47 -19.71 -52.10
N ALA A 133 -17.48 -19.33 -50.83
CA ALA A 133 -18.37 -18.28 -50.31
C ALA A 133 -18.08 -16.89 -50.90
N ILE A 134 -16.81 -16.57 -51.14
CA ILE A 134 -16.38 -15.29 -51.73
C ILE A 134 -16.81 -15.18 -53.21
N PHE A 135 -16.86 -16.32 -53.94
CA PHE A 135 -17.20 -16.34 -55.37
C PHE A 135 -18.64 -15.88 -55.68
N PHE A 136 -19.59 -16.05 -54.75
CA PHE A 136 -21.02 -15.81 -54.99
C PHE A 136 -21.56 -14.47 -54.48
N THR A 137 -20.74 -13.61 -53.87
CA THR A 137 -21.24 -12.44 -53.11
C THR A 137 -20.96 -11.07 -53.74
N VAL A 138 -20.19 -10.96 -54.83
CA VAL A 138 -19.76 -9.65 -55.39
C VAL A 138 -19.84 -9.56 -56.92
N VAL A 139 -21.04 -9.33 -57.47
CA VAL A 139 -21.23 -8.77 -58.83
C VAL A 139 -22.34 -7.70 -58.83
N LYS A 140 -22.09 -6.58 -59.52
CA LYS A 140 -22.89 -5.33 -59.66
C LYS A 140 -24.05 -5.46 -60.70
N PRO A 141 -24.92 -4.43 -60.99
CA PRO A 141 -24.90 -2.99 -60.65
C PRO A 141 -26.24 -2.31 -60.23
N HIS A 142 -26.18 -0.97 -60.09
CA HIS A 142 -27.20 0.12 -60.01
C HIS A 142 -28.48 -0.03 -60.89
N ASP A 143 -29.63 0.66 -60.65
CA ASP A 143 -29.78 2.13 -60.82
C ASP A 143 -31.06 2.84 -60.25
N THR A 144 -31.19 4.16 -60.50
CA THR A 144 -32.10 5.17 -59.88
C THR A 144 -33.60 5.24 -60.28
N LYS A 145 -34.47 5.86 -59.44
CA LYS A 145 -35.42 6.96 -59.83
C LYS A 145 -36.21 7.64 -58.68
N ASP A 146 -36.77 8.83 -58.97
CA ASP A 146 -37.44 9.79 -58.05
C ASP A 146 -38.92 9.51 -57.69
N SER A 147 -39.44 10.12 -56.60
CA SER A 147 -40.64 11.02 -56.68
C SER A 147 -41.02 11.80 -55.38
N LYS A 148 -40.89 13.13 -55.47
CA LYS A 148 -41.60 14.29 -54.86
C LYS A 148 -42.67 14.18 -53.73
N ASN A 149 -42.67 15.27 -52.93
CA ASN A 149 -43.79 15.95 -52.22
C ASN A 149 -44.34 15.33 -50.91
N SER A 150 -44.85 16.09 -49.92
CA SER A 150 -45.13 17.56 -49.81
C SER A 150 -45.06 18.12 -48.37
N SER A 151 -44.94 19.47 -48.26
CA SER A 151 -45.28 20.41 -47.16
C SER A 151 -46.09 19.89 -45.94
N SER A 152 -45.93 20.41 -44.72
CA SER A 152 -45.76 21.82 -44.26
C SER A 152 -45.07 21.86 -42.88
N SER A 153 -44.25 22.82 -42.44
CA SER A 153 -44.25 24.30 -42.53
C SER A 153 -45.23 25.03 -41.60
N SER A 154 -44.76 25.39 -40.40
CA SER A 154 -45.04 26.72 -39.82
C SER A 154 -43.79 27.20 -39.08
N ASN A 155 -43.52 28.50 -39.13
CA ASN A 155 -42.28 29.14 -38.71
C ASN A 155 -42.66 30.44 -37.96
N SER A 156 -41.84 30.90 -37.02
CA SER A 156 -41.49 32.34 -36.94
C SER A 156 -40.51 32.65 -35.80
N ASN A 157 -39.47 33.38 -36.19
CA ASN A 157 -38.79 34.51 -35.55
C ASN A 157 -38.68 34.60 -34.01
N GLY A 158 -37.55 35.04 -33.44
CA GLY A 158 -36.31 35.52 -34.09
C GLY A 158 -35.83 36.83 -33.46
N GLY A 159 -34.59 36.84 -32.99
CA GLY A 159 -33.93 38.00 -32.40
C GLY A 159 -32.45 37.97 -32.76
N ASN A 160 -32.07 38.82 -33.70
CA ASN A 160 -30.66 39.05 -34.05
C ASN A 160 -30.14 40.10 -33.05
N ASP A 161 -29.15 39.76 -32.23
CA ASP A 161 -28.49 40.76 -31.38
C ASP A 161 -26.96 40.66 -31.51
N ASN A 162 -26.34 41.79 -31.81
CA ASN A 162 -24.99 41.84 -32.38
C ASN A 162 -24.03 42.42 -31.34
N SER A 163 -23.69 41.61 -30.33
CA SER A 163 -22.74 42.02 -29.30
C SER A 163 -21.29 41.70 -29.70
N SER A 164 -20.49 42.74 -29.93
CA SER A 164 -19.05 42.63 -30.13
C SER A 164 -18.34 42.38 -28.80
N GLY A 165 -18.51 41.16 -28.27
CA GLY A 165 -17.87 40.72 -27.04
C GLY A 165 -16.35 40.74 -27.16
N ASN A 166 -15.70 41.73 -26.55
CA ASN A 166 -14.25 41.83 -26.51
C ASN A 166 -13.69 40.59 -25.77
N GLY A 167 -12.85 39.81 -26.45
CA GLY A 167 -12.42 38.47 -26.03
C GLY A 167 -11.44 38.45 -24.85
N GLY A 168 -11.87 38.94 -23.69
CA GLY A 168 -11.15 38.76 -22.44
C GLY A 168 -11.01 37.28 -22.12
N LYS A 169 -9.78 36.79 -21.98
CA LYS A 169 -9.51 35.45 -21.45
C LYS A 169 -10.22 35.32 -20.10
N GLN A 170 -11.14 34.36 -19.96
CA GLN A 170 -11.65 34.01 -18.64
C GLN A 170 -10.47 33.53 -17.79
N ALA A 171 -10.36 34.03 -16.56
CA ALA A 171 -9.33 33.59 -15.63
C ALA A 171 -9.56 32.11 -15.32
N LEU A 172 -8.50 31.31 -15.40
CA LEU A 172 -8.57 29.90 -15.02
C LEU A 172 -8.86 29.79 -13.52
N VAL A 173 -9.80 28.93 -13.14
CA VAL A 173 -10.03 28.60 -11.73
C VAL A 173 -8.93 27.65 -11.28
N ILE A 174 -7.94 28.17 -10.55
CA ILE A 174 -6.77 27.43 -10.07
C ILE A 174 -6.92 26.91 -8.63
N THR A 175 -7.99 27.27 -7.93
CA THR A 175 -8.25 26.83 -6.55
C THR A 175 -9.74 26.94 -6.19
N GLY A 176 -10.18 26.18 -5.19
CA GLY A 176 -11.54 26.23 -4.66
C GLY A 176 -11.73 25.31 -3.45
N GLY A 177 -12.95 25.30 -2.91
CA GLY A 177 -13.37 24.45 -1.79
C GLY A 177 -14.62 23.62 -2.12
N ASN A 178 -15.35 23.21 -1.09
CA ASN A 178 -16.60 22.45 -1.20
C ASN A 178 -17.57 23.08 -2.22
N GLY A 179 -18.14 22.27 -3.12
CA GLY A 179 -19.04 22.72 -4.18
C GLY A 179 -18.36 23.23 -5.46
N SER A 180 -17.03 23.20 -5.56
CA SER A 180 -16.32 23.54 -6.81
C SER A 180 -16.64 22.53 -7.92
N ILE A 181 -16.84 23.00 -9.15
CA ILE A 181 -16.84 22.11 -10.32
C ILE A 181 -15.40 21.87 -10.77
N ILE A 182 -14.98 20.61 -10.78
CA ILE A 182 -13.71 20.15 -11.33
C ILE A 182 -13.92 19.72 -12.77
N THR A 183 -12.96 20.03 -13.65
CA THR A 183 -12.82 19.41 -14.97
C THR A 183 -11.57 18.53 -14.95
N MET A 184 -11.71 17.27 -15.35
CA MET A 184 -10.61 16.30 -15.47
C MET A 184 -9.96 16.37 -16.86
N ASP A 185 -8.77 15.79 -17.02
CA ASP A 185 -8.02 15.72 -18.30
C ASP A 185 -8.84 15.24 -19.50
N ASN A 186 -9.83 14.39 -19.28
CA ASN A 186 -10.70 13.83 -20.32
C ASN A 186 -11.88 14.76 -20.71
N GLY A 187 -11.95 15.96 -20.14
CA GLY A 187 -13.01 16.95 -20.37
C GLY A 187 -14.33 16.69 -19.62
N SER A 188 -14.44 15.59 -18.86
CA SER A 188 -15.61 15.35 -17.99
C SER A 188 -15.48 16.09 -16.65
N THR A 189 -16.61 16.29 -15.98
CA THR A 189 -16.70 17.18 -14.80
C THR A 189 -17.42 16.53 -13.63
N PHE A 190 -16.93 16.77 -12.40
CA PHE A 190 -17.59 16.38 -11.16
C PHE A 190 -17.62 17.56 -10.17
N THR A 191 -18.43 17.45 -9.11
CA THR A 191 -18.46 18.44 -8.01
C THR A 191 -17.55 17.98 -6.88
N TYR A 192 -16.57 18.80 -6.50
CA TYR A 192 -15.71 18.54 -5.34
C TYR A 192 -16.52 18.69 -4.05
N VAL A 193 -16.82 17.57 -3.39
CA VAL A 193 -17.52 17.55 -2.09
C VAL A 193 -16.49 17.30 -0.99
N ASN A 194 -16.33 18.28 -0.09
CA ASN A 194 -15.46 18.17 1.07
C ASN A 194 -16.06 18.98 2.24
N ASN A 195 -16.66 18.27 3.19
CA ASN A 195 -17.35 18.89 4.32
C ASN A 195 -16.41 19.23 5.49
N PHE A 196 -15.11 18.99 5.35
CA PHE A 196 -14.08 19.16 6.39
C PHE A 196 -13.26 20.45 6.22
N GLY A 197 -13.69 21.34 5.34
CA GLY A 197 -13.05 22.64 5.11
C GLY A 197 -11.72 22.55 4.35
N GLY A 198 -11.51 21.49 3.57
CA GLY A 198 -10.37 21.40 2.65
C GLY A 198 -10.51 22.30 1.42
N SER A 199 -9.38 22.60 0.79
CA SER A 199 -9.28 23.40 -0.43
C SER A 199 -8.29 22.79 -1.41
N TRP A 200 -8.70 22.67 -2.67
CA TRP A 200 -7.85 22.18 -3.76
C TRP A 200 -7.06 23.31 -4.41
N TYR A 201 -5.89 22.99 -4.97
CA TYR A 201 -5.03 23.95 -5.69
C TYR A 201 -4.38 23.27 -6.90
N ALA A 202 -4.63 23.80 -8.09
CA ALA A 202 -4.02 23.36 -9.35
C ALA A 202 -3.81 24.55 -10.28
N ASP A 203 -2.63 25.15 -10.19
CA ASP A 203 -2.18 26.25 -11.05
C ASP A 203 -1.20 25.71 -12.11
N PRO A 204 -1.52 25.78 -13.42
CA PRO A 204 -0.60 25.38 -14.48
C PRO A 204 0.70 26.22 -14.54
N ASP A 205 0.70 27.40 -13.93
CA ASP A 205 1.89 28.26 -13.82
C ASP A 205 2.69 28.02 -12.51
N GLU A 206 2.13 27.25 -11.55
CA GLU A 206 2.84 26.70 -10.38
C GLU A 206 2.59 25.17 -10.19
N PRO A 207 2.99 24.30 -11.13
CA PRO A 207 2.59 22.88 -11.15
C PRO A 207 3.09 22.02 -9.97
N PHE A 208 4.04 22.53 -9.18
CA PHE A 208 4.59 21.89 -7.98
C PHE A 208 4.11 22.52 -6.67
N SER A 209 3.17 23.47 -6.70
CA SER A 209 2.73 24.23 -5.52
C SER A 209 2.01 23.35 -4.48
N GLY A 210 2.59 23.18 -3.30
CA GLY A 210 2.00 22.44 -2.17
C GLY A 210 0.88 23.19 -1.42
N ARG A 211 0.17 24.13 -2.07
CA ARG A 211 -0.81 25.03 -1.42
C ARG A 211 -2.15 24.37 -1.07
N ALA A 212 -2.44 23.18 -1.58
CA ALA A 212 -3.67 22.47 -1.26
C ALA A 212 -3.68 21.92 0.19
N GLN A 213 -4.88 21.80 0.75
CA GLN A 213 -5.10 21.30 2.11
C GLN A 213 -6.30 20.35 2.09
N ALA A 214 -6.08 19.06 2.41
CA ALA A 214 -7.14 18.05 2.33
C ALA A 214 -8.30 18.32 3.31
N GLN A 215 -8.01 18.77 4.53
CA GLN A 215 -9.00 19.19 5.53
C GLN A 215 -8.45 20.29 6.42
N SER A 216 -9.33 21.09 7.03
CA SER A 216 -8.97 22.17 7.97
C SER A 216 -8.11 21.74 9.18
N TYR A 217 -8.14 20.45 9.55
CA TYR A 217 -7.34 19.85 10.62
C TYR A 217 -6.07 19.11 10.14
N THR A 218 -5.87 19.00 8.82
CA THR A 218 -4.70 18.38 8.19
C THR A 218 -3.71 19.48 7.76
N PRO A 219 -2.41 19.40 8.06
CA PRO A 219 -1.44 20.39 7.59
C PRO A 219 -1.39 20.45 6.05
N PRO A 220 -1.42 21.63 5.40
CA PRO A 220 -1.21 21.79 3.96
C PRO A 220 0.10 21.13 3.49
N LEU A 221 0.22 20.79 2.21
CA LEU A 221 1.38 20.02 1.73
C LEU A 221 2.71 20.79 1.86
N ASN A 222 2.70 22.11 1.65
CA ASN A 222 3.83 23.01 1.88
C ASN A 222 4.15 23.27 3.37
N THR A 223 3.70 22.41 4.28
CA THR A 223 4.03 22.43 5.71
C THR A 223 4.42 21.04 6.20
N SER A 224 5.46 20.98 7.05
CA SER A 224 6.01 19.71 7.55
C SER A 224 4.98 18.87 8.30
N TRP A 225 4.88 17.59 7.94
CA TRP A 225 4.07 16.62 8.67
C TRP A 225 4.75 16.22 9.98
N ARG A 226 4.07 16.37 11.11
CA ARG A 226 4.65 16.13 12.44
C ARG A 226 4.47 14.67 12.83
N TRP A 227 5.38 13.83 12.38
CA TRP A 227 5.41 12.39 12.68
C TRP A 227 5.22 12.10 14.18
N GLY A 228 4.31 11.17 14.50
CA GLY A 228 3.92 10.85 15.88
C GLY A 228 3.00 11.85 16.58
N ILE A 229 2.64 12.96 15.95
CA ILE A 229 1.68 13.96 16.46
C ILE A 229 0.46 14.05 15.53
N ASP A 230 0.70 14.31 14.23
CA ASP A 230 -0.34 14.34 13.21
C ASP A 230 -0.79 12.91 12.87
N LYS A 231 -2.11 12.67 12.83
CA LYS A 231 -2.70 11.34 12.69
C LYS A 231 -2.95 10.96 11.23
N VAL A 232 -2.50 9.77 10.85
CA VAL A 232 -2.67 9.21 9.50
C VAL A 232 -4.05 8.55 9.40
N TYR A 233 -4.92 9.12 8.57
CA TYR A 233 -6.19 8.54 8.14
C TYR A 233 -6.09 8.30 6.62
N GLY A 234 -5.84 7.06 6.22
CA GLY A 234 -5.54 6.75 4.83
C GLY A 234 -6.26 5.53 4.26
N VAL A 235 -6.13 5.39 2.94
CA VAL A 235 -6.56 4.22 2.18
C VAL A 235 -5.45 3.75 1.26
N ASN A 236 -5.43 2.46 0.96
CA ASN A 236 -4.61 1.92 -0.11
C ASN A 236 -5.30 2.09 -1.46
N LEU A 237 -4.51 2.22 -2.52
CA LEU A 237 -4.95 2.04 -3.92
C LEU A 237 -4.52 0.65 -4.43
N GLY A 238 -4.82 -0.39 -3.64
CA GLY A 238 -4.61 -1.79 -4.01
C GLY A 238 -5.32 -2.15 -5.32
N GLY A 239 -4.83 -3.17 -6.02
CA GLY A 239 -5.36 -3.59 -7.32
C GLY A 239 -5.22 -2.59 -8.49
N TRP A 240 -4.70 -1.37 -8.30
CA TRP A 240 -4.59 -0.36 -9.36
C TRP A 240 -3.33 -0.53 -10.22
N LEU A 241 -2.16 -0.12 -9.72
CA LEU A 241 -0.88 -0.16 -10.46
C LEU A 241 -0.17 -1.51 -10.34
N ASN A 242 -0.45 -2.22 -9.25
CA ASN A 242 -0.15 -3.63 -9.02
C ASN A 242 -1.51 -4.34 -8.90
N THR A 243 -1.81 -5.29 -9.79
CA THR A 243 -3.19 -5.81 -9.93
C THR A 243 -3.46 -7.09 -9.13
N GLU A 244 -4.70 -7.22 -8.67
CA GLU A 244 -5.13 -8.31 -7.79
C GLU A 244 -6.53 -8.84 -8.15
N PRO A 245 -6.73 -10.17 -8.19
CA PRO A 245 -8.00 -10.76 -8.62
C PRO A 245 -9.23 -10.42 -7.77
N PHE A 246 -9.08 -10.19 -6.47
CA PHE A 246 -10.23 -9.88 -5.60
C PHE A 246 -10.60 -8.39 -5.62
N ILE A 247 -9.63 -7.53 -5.94
CA ILE A 247 -9.82 -6.07 -6.02
C ILE A 247 -10.27 -5.65 -7.42
N ALA A 248 -9.74 -6.28 -8.47
CA ALA A 248 -10.06 -6.00 -9.87
C ALA A 248 -10.57 -7.25 -10.63
N PRO A 249 -11.61 -7.97 -10.14
CA PRO A 249 -12.03 -9.26 -10.71
C PRO A 249 -12.32 -9.19 -12.22
N ALA A 250 -12.87 -8.07 -12.69
CA ALA A 250 -13.20 -7.82 -14.08
C ALA A 250 -12.05 -8.05 -15.08
N ILE A 251 -10.78 -7.83 -14.69
CA ILE A 251 -9.64 -8.04 -15.60
C ILE A 251 -9.15 -9.50 -15.61
N TYR A 252 -9.54 -10.31 -14.62
CA TYR A 252 -9.15 -11.72 -14.48
C TYR A 252 -10.24 -12.69 -14.94
N GLU A 253 -11.52 -12.40 -14.69
CA GLU A 253 -12.68 -13.25 -15.02
C GLU A 253 -12.69 -13.80 -16.47
N PRO A 254 -12.27 -13.06 -17.52
CA PRO A 254 -12.14 -13.61 -18.88
C PRO A 254 -11.14 -14.78 -19.00
N TYR A 255 -10.17 -14.87 -18.09
CA TYR A 255 -9.00 -15.76 -18.16
C TYR A 255 -8.87 -16.75 -16.98
N VAL A 256 -9.76 -16.73 -15.97
CA VAL A 256 -9.73 -17.71 -14.85
C VAL A 256 -10.00 -19.16 -15.30
N ASN A 257 -10.58 -19.35 -16.49
CA ASN A 257 -10.84 -20.65 -17.12
C ASN A 257 -9.88 -20.97 -18.29
N ALA A 258 -8.80 -20.20 -18.45
CA ALA A 258 -7.78 -20.47 -19.47
C ALA A 258 -6.97 -21.74 -19.14
N THR A 259 -6.21 -22.26 -20.12
CA THR A 259 -5.37 -23.47 -19.93
C THR A 259 -4.29 -23.28 -18.85
N ILE A 260 -3.84 -22.04 -18.64
CA ILE A 260 -3.18 -21.59 -17.42
C ILE A 260 -4.08 -20.47 -16.88
N PRO A 261 -4.89 -20.70 -15.83
CA PRO A 261 -5.74 -19.66 -15.27
C PRO A 261 -4.96 -18.40 -14.92
N ALA A 262 -5.56 -17.22 -15.16
CA ALA A 262 -5.04 -15.97 -14.63
C ALA A 262 -5.29 -15.93 -13.10
N VAL A 263 -4.24 -16.10 -12.31
CA VAL A 263 -4.27 -16.13 -10.83
C VAL A 263 -3.50 -14.98 -10.18
N ASP A 264 -2.68 -14.29 -10.97
CA ASP A 264 -1.76 -13.20 -10.63
C ASP A 264 -1.48 -12.34 -11.87
N GLU A 265 -0.82 -11.19 -11.74
CA GLU A 265 -0.56 -10.31 -12.89
C GLU A 265 0.37 -10.97 -13.93
N TYR A 266 1.27 -11.86 -13.52
CA TYR A 266 2.15 -12.63 -14.41
C TYR A 266 1.35 -13.52 -15.38
N THR A 267 0.44 -14.34 -14.86
CA THR A 267 -0.42 -15.23 -15.65
C THR A 267 -1.52 -14.49 -16.38
N LEU A 268 -2.04 -13.38 -15.83
CA LEU A 268 -2.91 -12.46 -16.55
C LEU A 268 -2.20 -11.91 -17.80
N SER A 269 -1.01 -11.34 -17.63
CA SER A 269 -0.25 -10.75 -18.72
C SER A 269 0.08 -11.77 -19.83
N GLN A 270 0.42 -13.01 -19.44
CA GLN A 270 0.59 -14.10 -20.39
C GLN A 270 -0.69 -14.44 -21.16
N ASN A 271 -1.87 -14.50 -20.51
CA ASN A 271 -3.12 -14.80 -21.20
C ASN A 271 -3.54 -13.65 -22.14
N VAL A 272 -3.50 -12.41 -21.65
CA VAL A 272 -3.83 -11.19 -22.42
C VAL A 272 -2.95 -11.05 -23.67
N ALA A 273 -1.65 -11.33 -23.56
CA ALA A 273 -0.71 -11.26 -24.69
C ALA A 273 -0.88 -12.40 -25.72
N ASN A 274 -1.51 -13.52 -25.34
CA ASN A 274 -1.81 -14.64 -26.25
C ASN A 274 -3.23 -14.60 -26.81
N ASP A 275 -4.14 -13.78 -26.25
CA ASP A 275 -5.50 -13.58 -26.74
C ASP A 275 -5.54 -12.53 -27.86
N PRO A 276 -5.87 -12.89 -29.12
CA PRO A 276 -5.95 -11.93 -30.22
C PRO A 276 -7.12 -10.93 -30.08
N ASN A 277 -8.05 -11.15 -29.15
CA ASN A 277 -9.23 -10.30 -28.94
C ASN A 277 -9.02 -9.23 -27.85
N SER A 278 -7.99 -9.37 -26.99
CA SER A 278 -7.70 -8.43 -25.90
C SER A 278 -7.34 -7.03 -26.40
N GLY A 279 -6.86 -6.93 -27.64
CA GLY A 279 -6.25 -5.73 -28.20
C GLY A 279 -4.78 -5.52 -27.80
N GLY A 280 -4.16 -6.50 -27.15
CA GLY A 280 -2.77 -6.48 -26.72
C GLY A 280 -2.59 -5.98 -25.28
N LEU A 281 -1.51 -6.44 -24.64
CA LEU A 281 -1.21 -6.22 -23.22
C LEU A 281 -1.20 -4.74 -22.83
N GLU A 282 -0.55 -3.90 -23.65
CA GLU A 282 -0.45 -2.46 -23.43
C GLU A 282 -1.83 -1.80 -23.32
N LYS A 283 -2.70 -2.03 -24.32
CA LYS A 283 -4.06 -1.50 -24.33
C LYS A 283 -4.92 -2.03 -23.18
N TYR A 284 -4.79 -3.32 -22.86
CA TYR A 284 -5.61 -3.97 -21.84
C TYR A 284 -5.29 -3.42 -20.44
N MET A 285 -4.00 -3.37 -20.07
CA MET A 285 -3.58 -2.85 -18.76
C MET A 285 -3.67 -1.32 -18.69
N GLU A 286 -3.38 -0.59 -19.77
CA GLU A 286 -3.58 0.87 -19.77
C GLU A 286 -5.07 1.26 -19.66
N ASN A 287 -6.00 0.48 -20.21
CA ASN A 287 -7.42 0.67 -19.94
C ASN A 287 -7.71 0.54 -18.43
N HIS A 288 -7.20 -0.51 -17.77
CA HIS A 288 -7.32 -0.67 -16.32
C HIS A 288 -6.72 0.52 -15.55
N TYR A 289 -5.46 0.88 -15.82
CA TYR A 289 -4.77 1.97 -15.13
C TYR A 289 -5.45 3.34 -15.33
N SER A 290 -6.11 3.57 -16.47
CA SER A 290 -6.79 4.83 -16.78
C SER A 290 -8.26 4.92 -16.33
N THR A 291 -8.91 3.79 -16.00
CA THR A 291 -10.32 3.79 -15.57
C THR A 291 -10.59 3.25 -14.17
N PHE A 292 -9.68 2.46 -13.57
CA PHE A 292 -9.93 1.84 -12.27
C PHE A 292 -9.83 2.85 -11.11
N ILE A 293 -8.79 3.69 -11.10
CA ILE A 293 -8.66 4.85 -10.21
C ILE A 293 -8.45 6.10 -11.06
N THR A 294 -9.11 7.17 -10.66
CA THR A 294 -9.21 8.44 -11.41
C THR A 294 -8.95 9.64 -10.51
N GLU A 295 -8.92 10.84 -11.08
CA GLU A 295 -8.87 12.08 -10.28
C GLU A 295 -10.05 12.22 -9.31
N GLN A 296 -11.23 11.72 -9.70
CA GLN A 296 -12.42 11.77 -8.86
C GLN A 296 -12.25 10.92 -7.59
N ASP A 297 -11.58 9.76 -7.67
CA ASP A 297 -11.27 8.95 -6.48
C ASP A 297 -10.40 9.74 -5.47
N PHE A 298 -9.40 10.49 -5.93
CA PHE A 298 -8.56 11.33 -5.05
C PHE A 298 -9.35 12.48 -4.43
N ALA A 299 -10.28 13.07 -5.18
CA ALA A 299 -11.20 14.07 -4.66
C ALA A 299 -12.16 13.51 -3.60
N GLU A 300 -12.70 12.30 -3.82
CA GLU A 300 -13.58 11.60 -2.89
C GLU A 300 -12.84 11.15 -1.62
N ILE A 301 -11.58 10.70 -1.72
CA ILE A 301 -10.71 10.37 -0.57
C ILE A 301 -10.53 11.60 0.34
N ALA A 302 -10.16 12.75 -0.23
CA ALA A 302 -10.07 14.01 0.55
C ALA A 302 -11.44 14.43 1.11
N GLY A 303 -12.51 14.21 0.33
CA GLY A 303 -13.91 14.46 0.71
C GLY A 303 -14.42 13.62 1.88
N ALA A 304 -13.89 12.40 2.03
CA ALA A 304 -14.14 11.48 3.14
C ALA A 304 -13.33 11.80 4.42
N GLY A 305 -12.61 12.93 4.45
CA GLY A 305 -11.83 13.35 5.61
C GLY A 305 -10.48 12.64 5.78
N LEU A 306 -10.07 11.83 4.80
CA LEU A 306 -8.79 11.13 4.74
C LEU A 306 -7.67 12.05 4.23
N ASN A 307 -6.47 11.90 4.77
CA ASN A 307 -5.34 12.79 4.52
C ASN A 307 -4.12 12.10 3.86
N TRP A 308 -4.13 10.77 3.75
CA TRP A 308 -3.06 9.99 3.13
C TRP A 308 -3.57 8.91 2.17
N ILE A 309 -2.70 8.51 1.24
CA ILE A 309 -2.88 7.37 0.33
C ILE A 309 -1.62 6.49 0.35
N ARG A 310 -1.77 5.16 0.37
CA ARG A 310 -0.67 4.20 0.16
C ARG A 310 -0.83 3.57 -1.24
N ILE A 311 0.22 3.62 -2.05
CA ILE A 311 0.17 3.19 -3.46
C ILE A 311 1.14 2.02 -3.69
N PRO A 312 0.62 0.79 -3.77
CA PRO A 312 1.32 -0.37 -4.32
C PRO A 312 1.89 -0.09 -5.71
N LEU A 313 3.21 0.00 -5.82
CA LEU A 313 3.95 0.13 -7.07
C LEU A 313 4.79 -1.13 -7.31
N PRO A 314 4.62 -1.83 -8.44
CA PRO A 314 5.40 -3.02 -8.74
C PRO A 314 6.70 -2.68 -9.47
N TYR A 315 7.69 -3.57 -9.40
CA TYR A 315 8.99 -3.31 -10.06
C TYR A 315 8.91 -3.13 -11.59
N TRP A 316 7.90 -3.68 -12.27
CA TRP A 316 7.71 -3.49 -13.71
C TRP A 316 7.30 -2.05 -14.10
N ALA A 317 7.05 -1.17 -13.12
CA ALA A 317 7.03 0.29 -13.34
C ALA A 317 8.41 0.87 -13.73
N ILE A 318 9.50 0.15 -13.45
CA ILE A 318 10.89 0.58 -13.63
C ILE A 318 11.60 -0.26 -14.69
N GLU A 319 11.48 -1.59 -14.63
CA GLU A 319 12.20 -2.50 -15.53
C GLU A 319 11.54 -3.89 -15.64
N VAL A 320 11.65 -4.52 -16.81
CA VAL A 320 11.21 -5.91 -17.09
C VAL A 320 12.34 -6.63 -17.82
N TYR A 321 12.75 -7.81 -17.32
CA TYR A 321 13.82 -8.62 -17.91
C TYR A 321 13.29 -9.61 -18.97
N PRO A 322 14.12 -10.08 -19.92
CA PRO A 322 13.70 -11.02 -20.95
C PRO A 322 13.11 -12.32 -20.38
N GLY A 323 11.84 -12.58 -20.70
CA GLY A 323 11.08 -13.75 -20.22
C GLY A 323 10.01 -13.39 -19.18
N GLU A 324 10.10 -12.22 -18.56
CA GLU A 324 9.06 -11.67 -17.69
C GLU A 324 7.91 -11.11 -18.56
N PRO A 325 6.63 -11.41 -18.26
CA PRO A 325 5.50 -11.11 -19.15
C PRO A 325 4.82 -9.77 -18.89
N PHE A 326 5.23 -9.05 -17.83
CA PHE A 326 4.60 -7.81 -17.39
C PHE A 326 4.71 -6.68 -18.42
N LEU A 327 3.82 -5.70 -18.34
CA LEU A 327 3.88 -4.50 -19.17
C LEU A 327 4.92 -3.50 -18.59
N PRO A 328 6.07 -3.28 -19.25
CA PRO A 328 7.09 -2.38 -18.72
C PRO A 328 6.63 -0.91 -18.72
N ASN A 329 6.92 -0.22 -17.62
CA ASN A 329 6.97 1.23 -17.45
C ASN A 329 5.64 2.00 -17.59
N VAL A 330 4.56 1.37 -18.10
CA VAL A 330 3.28 2.06 -18.35
C VAL A 330 2.58 2.49 -17.05
N CYS A 331 2.61 1.68 -15.98
CA CYS A 331 1.99 2.06 -14.70
C CYS A 331 2.66 3.28 -14.03
N TRP A 332 3.93 3.57 -14.32
CA TRP A 332 4.62 4.77 -13.81
C TRP A 332 3.95 6.08 -14.26
N LYS A 333 3.45 6.13 -15.51
CA LYS A 333 2.65 7.26 -16.05
C LYS A 333 1.42 7.58 -15.17
N TYR A 334 0.87 6.57 -14.51
CA TYR A 334 -0.30 6.69 -13.64
C TYR A 334 0.08 7.01 -12.19
N PHE A 335 1.25 6.58 -11.71
CA PHE A 335 1.83 7.10 -10.46
C PHE A 335 2.16 8.60 -10.55
N LEU A 336 2.67 9.08 -11.69
CA LEU A 336 2.88 10.51 -11.92
C LEU A 336 1.56 11.31 -11.90
N LYS A 337 0.45 10.73 -12.38
CA LYS A 337 -0.90 11.29 -12.22
C LYS A 337 -1.36 11.26 -10.76
N ALA A 338 -1.10 10.18 -10.02
CA ALA A 338 -1.38 10.10 -8.58
C ALA A 338 -0.72 11.25 -7.80
N ILE A 339 0.55 11.56 -8.08
CA ILE A 339 1.25 12.72 -7.51
C ILE A 339 0.53 14.04 -7.84
N GLN A 340 0.11 14.23 -9.09
CA GLN A 340 -0.60 15.46 -9.51
C GLN A 340 -1.95 15.60 -8.80
N TRP A 341 -2.73 14.52 -8.71
CA TRP A 341 -4.02 14.51 -8.03
C TRP A 341 -3.89 14.65 -6.51
N ALA A 342 -2.93 13.97 -5.88
CA ALA A 342 -2.63 14.13 -4.46
C ALA A 342 -2.20 15.57 -4.13
N ARG A 343 -1.30 16.17 -4.94
CA ARG A 343 -0.93 17.58 -4.80
C ARG A 343 -2.14 18.50 -4.96
N LYS A 344 -3.03 18.22 -5.92
CA LYS A 344 -4.25 19.01 -6.15
C LYS A 344 -5.21 19.01 -4.96
N TYR A 345 -5.39 17.87 -4.29
CA TYR A 345 -6.35 17.71 -3.20
C TYR A 345 -5.72 17.74 -1.79
N GLY A 346 -4.44 18.04 -1.67
CA GLY A 346 -3.74 18.21 -0.38
C GLY A 346 -3.41 16.91 0.35
N LEU A 347 -3.37 15.79 -0.38
CA LEU A 347 -3.13 14.44 0.14
C LEU A 347 -1.65 14.07 0.07
N ARG A 348 -1.18 13.27 1.04
CA ARG A 348 0.20 12.72 1.06
C ARG A 348 0.21 11.26 0.63
N ILE A 349 1.30 10.82 0.01
CA ILE A 349 1.49 9.48 -0.56
C ILE A 349 2.58 8.73 0.23
N VAL A 350 2.28 7.49 0.62
CA VAL A 350 3.27 6.43 0.82
C VAL A 350 3.41 5.71 -0.53
N ILE A 351 4.59 5.77 -1.14
CA ILE A 351 4.94 4.84 -2.22
C ILE A 351 5.38 3.51 -1.57
N ASP A 352 4.96 2.39 -2.13
CA ASP A 352 5.23 1.06 -1.59
C ASP A 352 5.75 0.14 -2.70
N LEU A 353 6.94 -0.45 -2.54
CA LEU A 353 7.47 -1.42 -3.49
C LEU A 353 6.81 -2.78 -3.26
N HIS A 354 5.65 -2.96 -3.88
CA HIS A 354 4.73 -4.04 -3.54
C HIS A 354 5.09 -5.41 -4.14
N ALA A 355 5.90 -5.42 -5.20
CA ALA A 355 6.31 -6.63 -5.90
C ALA A 355 7.80 -6.58 -6.26
N ALA A 356 8.55 -7.63 -5.90
CA ALA A 356 9.97 -7.79 -6.22
C ALA A 356 10.23 -9.00 -7.15
N PRO A 357 11.31 -8.99 -7.98
CA PRO A 357 11.69 -10.13 -8.82
C PRO A 357 11.86 -11.42 -8.02
N GLY A 358 11.30 -12.52 -8.52
CA GLY A 358 11.30 -13.79 -7.79
C GLY A 358 10.26 -13.89 -6.65
N SER A 359 9.55 -12.81 -6.31
CA SER A 359 8.60 -12.69 -5.19
C SER A 359 9.21 -12.78 -3.77
N GLN A 360 8.72 -11.91 -2.88
CA GLN A 360 9.11 -11.82 -1.47
C GLN A 360 8.19 -12.61 -0.50
N ASN A 361 6.98 -13.00 -0.93
CA ASN A 361 6.01 -13.78 -0.12
C ASN A 361 5.43 -15.03 -0.82
N GLY A 362 5.49 -15.09 -2.15
CA GLY A 362 4.91 -16.16 -2.98
C GLY A 362 3.41 -16.00 -3.21
N TRP A 363 2.84 -14.82 -2.97
CA TRP A 363 1.41 -14.53 -3.11
C TRP A 363 1.12 -13.71 -4.38
N ASN A 364 -0.12 -13.76 -4.88
CA ASN A 364 -0.52 -13.19 -6.17
C ASN A 364 -0.24 -11.69 -6.34
N HIS A 365 -0.49 -10.89 -5.32
CA HIS A 365 -0.22 -9.45 -5.28
C HIS A 365 1.29 -9.10 -5.34
N SER A 366 2.22 -10.04 -5.13
CA SER A 366 3.65 -9.83 -5.45
C SER A 366 3.97 -10.01 -6.95
N GLY A 367 2.96 -9.87 -7.81
CA GLY A 367 3.01 -10.08 -9.26
C GLY A 367 2.95 -11.54 -9.72
N ARG A 368 3.47 -12.49 -8.94
CA ARG A 368 3.47 -13.92 -9.27
C ARG A 368 3.35 -14.82 -8.03
N MET A 369 2.30 -15.63 -7.98
CA MET A 369 2.07 -16.61 -6.93
C MET A 369 2.97 -17.84 -7.10
N GLY A 370 3.47 -18.39 -5.98
CA GLY A 370 4.33 -19.58 -5.96
C GLY A 370 5.40 -19.53 -4.88
N SER A 371 6.66 -19.58 -5.29
CA SER A 371 7.82 -19.61 -4.39
C SER A 371 8.27 -18.21 -3.97
N VAL A 372 8.78 -18.07 -2.75
CA VAL A 372 9.58 -16.90 -2.33
C VAL A 372 10.97 -17.02 -2.92
N GLY A 373 11.32 -16.17 -3.90
CA GLY A 373 12.61 -16.15 -4.57
C GLY A 373 13.54 -15.01 -4.13
N VAL A 374 13.05 -14.00 -3.41
CA VAL A 374 13.90 -13.01 -2.72
C VAL A 374 14.43 -13.64 -1.43
N GLY A 375 15.75 -13.62 -1.21
CA GLY A 375 16.37 -14.13 0.03
C GLY A 375 16.22 -15.64 0.28
N ASN A 376 15.77 -16.42 -0.69
CA ASN A 376 15.57 -17.86 -0.59
C ASN A 376 15.78 -18.55 -1.95
N GLY A 377 16.27 -19.79 -1.93
CA GLY A 377 16.67 -20.50 -3.14
C GLY A 377 17.94 -19.96 -3.79
N VAL A 378 18.32 -20.53 -4.94
CA VAL A 378 19.57 -20.23 -5.64
C VAL A 378 19.63 -18.78 -6.14
N MET A 379 18.49 -18.17 -6.52
CA MET A 379 18.42 -16.79 -6.99
C MET A 379 18.29 -15.76 -5.85
N GLY A 380 18.33 -16.18 -4.58
CA GLY A 380 17.98 -15.36 -3.42
C GLY A 380 18.74 -14.03 -3.29
N ILE A 381 20.04 -14.01 -3.63
CA ILE A 381 20.87 -12.80 -3.63
C ILE A 381 20.66 -11.97 -4.90
N ALA A 382 20.82 -12.56 -6.09
CA ALA A 382 20.61 -11.86 -7.38
C ALA A 382 19.24 -11.15 -7.49
N ASN A 383 18.16 -11.74 -6.94
CA ASN A 383 16.84 -11.12 -6.91
C ASN A 383 16.80 -9.89 -5.97
N ALA A 384 17.46 -9.96 -4.82
CA ALA A 384 17.56 -8.84 -3.88
C ALA A 384 18.48 -7.73 -4.39
N ASP A 385 19.63 -8.06 -4.98
CA ASP A 385 20.54 -7.12 -5.65
C ASP A 385 19.80 -6.34 -6.76
N ARG A 386 18.96 -7.02 -7.56
CA ARG A 386 18.09 -6.38 -8.56
C ARG A 386 17.04 -5.47 -7.91
N THR A 387 16.48 -5.88 -6.78
CA THR A 387 15.49 -5.08 -6.02
C THR A 387 16.10 -3.78 -5.48
N PHE A 388 17.38 -3.78 -5.12
CA PHE A 388 18.10 -2.57 -4.69
C PHE A 388 18.23 -1.50 -5.77
N ASN A 389 18.33 -1.87 -7.06
CA ASN A 389 18.26 -0.88 -8.15
C ASN A 389 16.93 -0.11 -8.11
N TYR A 390 15.83 -0.79 -7.78
CA TYR A 390 14.49 -0.20 -7.74
C TYR A 390 14.26 0.64 -6.50
N ILE A 391 14.71 0.17 -5.33
CA ILE A 391 14.68 0.94 -4.08
C ILE A 391 15.47 2.25 -4.26
N ARG A 392 16.63 2.18 -4.92
CA ARG A 392 17.44 3.35 -5.27
C ARG A 392 16.73 4.28 -6.25
N ALA A 393 16.19 3.76 -7.35
CA ALA A 393 15.47 4.56 -8.36
C ALA A 393 14.24 5.29 -7.77
N ILE A 394 13.49 4.65 -6.87
CA ILE A 394 12.37 5.27 -6.16
C ILE A 394 12.88 6.34 -5.18
N ALA A 395 13.88 6.02 -4.36
CA ALA A 395 14.44 6.94 -3.38
C ALA A 395 15.00 8.22 -4.03
N GLU A 396 15.75 8.06 -5.12
CA GLU A 396 16.29 9.14 -5.95
C GLU A 396 15.18 10.00 -6.57
N PHE A 397 14.10 9.37 -7.05
CA PHE A 397 12.97 10.11 -7.61
C PHE A 397 12.24 10.94 -6.53
N VAL A 398 11.81 10.31 -5.43
CA VAL A 398 10.93 10.97 -4.43
C VAL A 398 11.66 11.98 -3.54
N SER A 399 13.00 11.94 -3.50
CA SER A 399 13.82 12.89 -2.72
C SER A 399 14.08 14.21 -3.44
N GLN A 400 13.68 14.37 -4.70
CA GLN A 400 13.71 15.67 -5.38
C GLN A 400 12.61 16.58 -4.79
N SER A 401 12.93 17.87 -4.67
CA SER A 401 12.07 18.93 -4.09
C SER A 401 10.68 19.03 -4.72
N GLU A 402 10.56 18.64 -5.98
CA GLU A 402 9.33 18.60 -6.77
C GLU A 402 8.32 17.56 -6.24
N TYR A 403 8.78 16.56 -5.46
CA TYR A 403 7.97 15.41 -5.01
C TYR A 403 7.95 15.20 -3.50
N SER A 404 8.97 15.63 -2.76
CA SER A 404 9.14 15.38 -1.31
C SER A 404 7.91 15.68 -0.45
N ASP A 405 7.22 16.79 -0.75
CA ASP A 405 6.07 17.27 0.03
C ASP A 405 4.80 16.43 -0.20
N VAL A 406 4.75 15.74 -1.34
CA VAL A 406 3.62 14.89 -1.78
C VAL A 406 3.90 13.41 -1.50
N VAL A 407 5.16 12.96 -1.60
CA VAL A 407 5.59 11.58 -1.36
C VAL A 407 6.62 11.53 -0.20
N PRO A 408 6.26 11.98 1.02
CA PRO A 408 7.18 12.05 2.16
C PRO A 408 7.50 10.70 2.83
N ALA A 409 7.02 9.58 2.28
CA ALA A 409 7.21 8.25 2.85
C ALA A 409 7.34 7.16 1.76
N PHE A 410 8.17 6.16 2.04
CA PHE A 410 8.47 5.05 1.13
C PHE A 410 8.58 3.73 1.92
N ASN A 411 7.68 2.77 1.65
CA ASN A 411 7.87 1.38 2.08
C ASN A 411 8.75 0.65 1.05
N VAL A 412 9.92 0.20 1.50
CA VAL A 412 10.95 -0.34 0.61
C VAL A 412 10.67 -1.75 0.10
N LEU A 413 9.78 -2.51 0.76
CA LEU A 413 9.33 -3.83 0.31
C LEU A 413 8.08 -4.27 1.09
N ASN A 414 6.97 -4.46 0.39
CA ASN A 414 5.75 -4.98 1.00
C ASN A 414 5.89 -6.45 1.44
N GLU A 415 5.41 -6.79 2.64
CA GLU A 415 5.21 -8.18 3.11
C GLU A 415 6.34 -9.21 2.85
N PRO A 416 7.64 -8.92 3.04
CA PRO A 416 8.67 -9.94 2.91
C PRO A 416 8.52 -11.02 3.98
N LEU A 417 8.38 -12.28 3.54
CA LEU A 417 7.98 -13.39 4.41
C LEU A 417 9.18 -13.93 5.21
N ALA A 418 9.55 -13.22 6.29
CA ALA A 418 10.65 -13.61 7.19
C ALA A 418 10.53 -15.04 7.77
N PRO A 419 9.33 -15.61 8.02
CA PRO A 419 9.20 -17.04 8.34
C PRO A 419 9.71 -18.02 7.26
N THR A 420 9.97 -17.55 6.03
CA THR A 420 10.60 -18.34 4.95
C THR A 420 12.08 -17.97 4.74
N THR A 421 12.45 -16.69 4.78
CA THR A 421 13.83 -16.22 4.52
C THR A 421 14.74 -16.17 5.75
N GLY A 422 14.17 -15.93 6.93
CA GLY A 422 14.85 -15.76 8.22
C GLY A 422 15.17 -14.30 8.55
N ASN A 423 14.99 -13.91 9.81
CA ASN A 423 15.17 -12.53 10.28
C ASN A 423 16.57 -11.94 9.96
N PRO A 424 17.70 -12.68 10.08
CA PRO A 424 19.02 -12.15 9.72
C PRO A 424 19.14 -11.75 8.24
N PHE A 425 18.46 -12.46 7.32
CA PHE A 425 18.40 -12.02 5.92
C PHE A 425 17.65 -10.69 5.80
N LEU A 426 16.47 -10.58 6.44
CA LEU A 426 15.63 -9.39 6.31
C LEU A 426 16.25 -8.17 7.00
N GLN A 427 16.93 -8.36 8.12
CA GLN A 427 17.69 -7.32 8.81
C GLN A 427 18.87 -6.81 7.94
N SER A 428 19.62 -7.70 7.27
CA SER A 428 20.63 -7.31 6.28
C SER A 428 20.03 -6.57 5.08
N PHE A 429 18.89 -7.04 4.56
CA PHE A 429 18.20 -6.42 3.43
C PHE A 429 17.68 -5.01 3.78
N TYR A 430 17.08 -4.84 4.96
CA TYR A 430 16.61 -3.54 5.46
C TYR A 430 17.73 -2.58 5.84
N GLN A 431 18.85 -3.07 6.38
CA GLN A 431 20.02 -2.23 6.59
C GLN A 431 20.60 -1.69 5.27
N GLU A 432 20.74 -2.53 4.25
CA GLU A 432 21.24 -2.05 2.95
C GLU A 432 20.22 -1.17 2.23
N SER A 433 18.92 -1.46 2.37
CA SER A 433 17.84 -0.56 1.92
C SER A 433 17.93 0.82 2.60
N TYR A 434 18.21 0.87 3.90
CA TYR A 434 18.43 2.12 4.65
C TYR A 434 19.65 2.88 4.10
N ASN A 435 20.77 2.18 3.88
CA ASN A 435 21.98 2.76 3.29
C ASN A 435 21.68 3.39 1.91
N ILE A 436 21.00 2.64 1.04
CA ILE A 436 20.61 3.08 -0.30
C ILE A 436 19.72 4.33 -0.24
N VAL A 437 18.64 4.31 0.55
CA VAL A 437 17.71 5.45 0.63
C VAL A 437 18.40 6.67 1.24
N ARG A 438 19.25 6.52 2.27
CA ARG A 438 19.97 7.66 2.89
C ARG A 438 21.17 8.16 2.07
N ASN A 439 21.75 7.33 1.22
CA ASN A 439 22.71 7.79 0.20
C ASN A 439 22.01 8.65 -0.87
N ALA A 440 20.81 8.27 -1.32
CA ALA A 440 20.03 9.05 -2.29
C ALA A 440 19.42 10.34 -1.69
N SER A 441 18.92 10.27 -0.46
CA SER A 441 18.16 11.36 0.18
C SER A 441 18.97 12.29 1.07
N GLY A 442 20.08 11.81 1.65
CA GLY A 442 20.79 12.46 2.76
C GLY A 442 20.22 12.08 4.13
N ILE A 443 20.74 12.74 5.17
CA ILE A 443 20.36 12.52 6.58
C ILE A 443 19.93 13.85 7.23
N GLY A 444 18.91 13.80 8.08
CA GLY A 444 18.34 14.94 8.82
C GLY A 444 17.00 15.44 8.26
N GLU A 445 16.32 16.31 9.01
CA GLU A 445 14.95 16.76 8.67
C GLU A 445 14.85 17.28 7.22
N ASN A 446 13.79 16.90 6.52
CA ASN A 446 13.52 17.23 5.11
C ASN A 446 14.55 16.65 4.10
N LYS A 447 15.38 15.67 4.50
CA LYS A 447 16.21 14.86 3.60
C LYS A 447 15.49 13.59 3.13
N GLY A 448 14.56 13.79 2.20
CA GLY A 448 13.75 12.73 1.61
C GLY A 448 12.93 11.92 2.63
N PRO A 449 12.46 10.73 2.23
CA PRO A 449 11.28 10.10 2.83
C PRO A 449 11.53 9.51 4.23
N MET A 450 10.44 9.36 4.98
CA MET A 450 10.29 8.36 6.03
C MET A 450 10.43 6.97 5.41
N ILE A 451 11.43 6.19 5.85
CA ILE A 451 11.63 4.81 5.40
C ILE A 451 10.70 3.93 6.21
N MET A 452 9.73 3.32 5.55
CA MET A 452 8.85 2.32 6.14
C MET A 452 9.41 0.92 5.85
N PHE A 453 9.43 0.07 6.87
CA PHE A 453 9.77 -1.34 6.77
C PHE A 453 8.58 -2.17 7.23
N HIS A 454 8.08 -3.08 6.39
CA HIS A 454 7.07 -4.05 6.85
C HIS A 454 7.65 -4.95 7.95
N ASP A 455 6.86 -5.27 8.98
CA ASP A 455 7.31 -6.02 10.16
C ASP A 455 7.81 -7.45 9.89
N GLY A 456 7.69 -7.93 8.64
CA GLY A 456 8.16 -9.25 8.20
C GLY A 456 7.37 -10.41 8.79
N PHE A 457 6.14 -10.17 9.26
CA PHE A 457 5.34 -11.08 10.07
C PHE A 457 6.02 -11.45 11.41
N GLN A 458 6.83 -10.52 11.94
CA GLN A 458 7.56 -10.66 13.20
C GLN A 458 6.93 -9.79 14.29
N PRO A 459 6.93 -10.25 15.56
CA PRO A 459 6.47 -9.42 16.66
C PRO A 459 7.41 -8.22 16.87
N SER A 460 6.86 -7.05 17.21
CA SER A 460 7.59 -5.77 17.32
C SER A 460 8.95 -5.82 18.04
N PRO A 461 9.19 -6.62 19.10
CA PRO A 461 10.51 -6.73 19.74
C PRO A 461 11.66 -7.21 18.84
N VAL A 462 11.40 -7.74 17.65
CA VAL A 462 12.45 -8.06 16.64
C VAL A 462 13.06 -6.78 16.04
N TRP A 463 12.32 -5.68 16.03
CA TRP A 463 12.71 -4.40 15.44
C TRP A 463 13.11 -3.34 16.49
N ALA A 464 12.87 -3.60 17.77
CA ALA A 464 13.23 -2.70 18.87
C ALA A 464 14.75 -2.49 18.95
N GLY A 465 15.20 -1.25 18.77
CA GLY A 465 16.63 -0.89 18.74
C GLY A 465 17.39 -1.28 17.47
N PHE A 466 16.71 -1.76 16.42
CA PHE A 466 17.34 -2.02 15.11
C PHE A 466 17.99 -0.75 14.56
N LEU A 467 19.23 -0.86 14.06
CA LEU A 467 20.11 0.24 13.62
C LEU A 467 20.46 1.30 14.69
N GLY A 468 20.01 1.18 15.94
CA GLY A 468 20.34 2.12 17.02
C GLY A 468 19.58 3.45 16.93
N GLN A 469 20.11 4.40 16.14
CA GLN A 469 19.46 5.70 15.88
C GLN A 469 19.30 5.98 14.36
N PRO A 470 18.54 5.14 13.63
CA PRO A 470 18.28 5.35 12.20
C PRO A 470 17.49 6.63 11.94
N ASP A 471 17.91 7.40 10.92
CA ASP A 471 17.22 8.62 10.51
C ASP A 471 15.87 8.32 9.83
N ARG A 472 14.76 8.85 10.37
CA ARG A 472 13.39 8.69 9.84
C ARG A 472 13.10 7.24 9.40
N MET A 473 13.10 6.32 10.37
CA MET A 473 12.63 4.95 10.21
C MET A 473 11.23 4.78 10.82
N ALA A 474 10.39 3.99 10.15
CA ALA A 474 9.07 3.59 10.59
C ALA A 474 8.82 2.08 10.36
N ILE A 475 7.91 1.50 11.14
CA ILE A 475 7.38 0.14 10.94
C ILE A 475 6.00 0.21 10.28
N ASP A 476 5.82 -0.63 9.27
CA ASP A 476 4.54 -0.94 8.64
C ASP A 476 4.06 -2.32 9.14
N THR A 477 2.81 -2.43 9.61
CA THR A 477 2.25 -3.67 10.17
C THR A 477 0.83 -3.91 9.64
N HIS A 478 0.50 -5.16 9.32
CA HIS A 478 -0.70 -5.53 8.57
C HIS A 478 -1.67 -6.41 9.40
N PRO A 479 -2.38 -5.86 10.40
CA PRO A 479 -3.29 -6.63 11.24
C PRO A 479 -4.61 -6.99 10.55
N TYR A 480 -4.86 -8.29 10.37
CA TYR A 480 -6.10 -8.84 9.83
C TYR A 480 -6.72 -9.91 10.74
N PHE A 481 -8.05 -10.03 10.74
CA PHE A 481 -8.75 -11.17 11.35
C PHE A 481 -9.13 -12.28 10.35
N ALA A 482 -9.24 -11.93 9.06
CA ALA A 482 -9.77 -12.78 7.99
C ALA A 482 -9.09 -14.15 7.85
N PHE A 483 -7.75 -14.19 7.87
CA PHE A 483 -6.97 -15.38 7.48
C PHE A 483 -6.70 -16.38 8.62
N ASN A 484 -7.27 -16.10 9.79
CA ASN A 484 -7.07 -16.86 11.03
C ASN A 484 -7.92 -18.15 11.05
N ALA A 485 -7.96 -18.82 12.20
CA ALA A 485 -8.96 -19.86 12.45
C ALA A 485 -10.37 -19.27 12.30
N GLN A 486 -11.15 -19.81 11.36
CA GLN A 486 -12.47 -19.29 10.99
C GLN A 486 -13.47 -19.45 12.14
N SER A 487 -14.39 -18.49 12.25
CA SER A 487 -15.28 -18.34 13.42
C SER A 487 -16.71 -17.99 13.03
N THR A 488 -17.69 -18.58 13.74
CA THR A 488 -19.11 -18.19 13.66
C THR A 488 -19.49 -17.08 14.64
N ALA A 489 -18.51 -16.43 15.27
CA ALA A 489 -18.74 -15.31 16.17
C ALA A 489 -19.38 -14.11 15.44
N PRO A 490 -20.32 -13.37 16.07
CA PRO A 490 -20.97 -12.22 15.44
C PRO A 490 -19.99 -11.05 15.26
N ILE A 491 -20.25 -10.17 14.30
CA ILE A 491 -19.40 -9.02 13.97
C ILE A 491 -19.21 -8.09 15.19
N SER A 492 -20.24 -7.91 16.02
CA SER A 492 -20.17 -7.20 17.32
C SER A 492 -19.06 -7.71 18.27
N SER A 493 -18.60 -8.95 18.12
CA SER A 493 -17.48 -9.47 18.92
C SER A 493 -16.11 -8.98 18.46
N TYR A 494 -15.96 -8.45 17.24
CA TYR A 494 -14.67 -8.06 16.67
C TYR A 494 -14.24 -6.65 17.08
N ALA A 495 -15.18 -5.73 17.33
CA ALA A 495 -14.87 -4.40 17.87
C ALA A 495 -14.04 -4.44 19.18
N PRO A 496 -14.45 -5.15 20.25
CA PRO A 496 -13.62 -5.28 21.46
C PRO A 496 -12.35 -6.12 21.25
N GLN A 497 -12.33 -7.03 20.26
CA GLN A 497 -11.11 -7.76 19.90
C GLN A 497 -10.08 -6.82 19.25
N ALA A 498 -10.46 -5.94 18.33
CA ALA A 498 -9.57 -4.95 17.73
C ALA A 498 -8.92 -4.05 18.80
N CYS A 499 -9.74 -3.51 19.73
CA CYS A 499 -9.25 -2.72 20.86
C CYS A 499 -8.23 -3.48 21.73
N ALA A 500 -8.49 -4.76 22.04
CA ALA A 500 -7.62 -5.58 22.88
C ALA A 500 -6.38 -6.14 22.17
N ALA A 501 -6.46 -6.31 20.83
CA ALA A 501 -5.41 -6.91 20.01
C ALA A 501 -4.44 -5.89 19.45
N TRP A 502 -4.97 -4.85 18.82
CA TRP A 502 -4.20 -3.97 17.92
C TRP A 502 -3.70 -2.71 18.64
N GLY A 503 -4.47 -2.19 19.61
CA GLY A 503 -4.05 -1.08 20.48
C GLY A 503 -2.71 -1.34 21.19
N PRO A 504 -2.58 -2.45 21.94
CA PRO A 504 -1.31 -2.79 22.60
C PRO A 504 -0.16 -3.09 21.63
N LEU A 505 -0.46 -3.60 20.42
CA LEU A 505 0.53 -3.90 19.38
C LEU A 505 1.14 -2.59 18.83
N VAL A 506 0.31 -1.66 18.36
CA VAL A 506 0.80 -0.40 17.78
C VAL A 506 1.38 0.50 18.87
N ASN A 507 0.73 0.66 20.04
CA ASN A 507 1.29 1.46 21.13
C ASN A 507 2.63 0.91 21.65
N GLY A 508 2.78 -0.42 21.74
CA GLY A 508 4.04 -1.05 22.12
C GLY A 508 5.16 -0.81 21.11
N SER A 509 4.84 -0.86 19.81
CA SER A 509 5.79 -0.57 18.73
C SER A 509 6.17 0.92 18.68
N MET A 510 5.18 1.82 18.81
CA MET A 510 5.39 3.27 18.94
C MET A 510 6.34 3.64 20.09
N ALA A 511 6.23 2.94 21.22
CA ALA A 511 7.05 3.18 22.40
C ALA A 511 8.45 2.53 22.38
N THR A 512 8.70 1.51 21.53
CA THR A 512 9.95 0.71 21.56
C THR A 512 10.75 0.71 20.26
N VAL A 513 10.15 1.08 19.13
CA VAL A 513 10.79 1.17 17.81
C VAL A 513 10.76 2.61 17.30
N GLY A 514 9.59 3.24 17.30
CA GLY A 514 9.38 4.58 16.73
C GLY A 514 8.10 4.64 15.93
N MET A 515 8.03 5.47 14.89
CA MET A 515 6.82 5.63 14.09
C MET A 515 6.31 4.27 13.58
N THR A 516 5.11 3.88 14.00
CA THR A 516 4.44 2.65 13.56
C THR A 516 3.10 3.03 12.93
N VAL A 517 2.81 2.39 11.80
CA VAL A 517 1.61 2.59 11.00
C VAL A 517 1.00 1.24 10.67
N ALA A 518 -0.32 1.15 10.76
CA ALA A 518 -1.04 0.02 10.19
C ALA A 518 -1.27 0.29 8.69
N GLY A 519 -0.31 -0.05 7.83
CA GLY A 519 -0.39 0.21 6.38
C GLY A 519 -1.47 -0.61 5.68
N GLU A 520 -1.95 -1.68 6.31
CA GLU A 520 -3.13 -2.42 5.85
C GLU A 520 -3.97 -2.95 7.02
N PHE A 521 -5.29 -2.78 6.92
CA PHE A 521 -6.30 -3.50 7.70
C PHE A 521 -7.65 -3.46 6.95
N SER A 522 -8.60 -4.33 7.28
CA SER A 522 -9.94 -4.34 6.68
C SER A 522 -11.02 -4.76 7.68
N LEU A 523 -12.30 -4.74 7.29
CA LEU A 523 -13.41 -5.21 8.13
C LEU A 523 -13.65 -6.73 8.01
N ALA A 524 -12.72 -7.48 7.43
CA ALA A 524 -12.91 -8.89 7.13
C ALA A 524 -12.73 -9.76 8.39
N THR A 525 -13.86 -10.28 8.90
CA THR A 525 -13.95 -11.16 10.07
C THR A 525 -13.72 -12.65 9.75
N ASN A 526 -13.72 -12.99 8.47
CA ASN A 526 -13.53 -14.31 7.87
C ASN A 526 -12.89 -14.17 6.47
N ASP A 527 -12.58 -15.27 5.80
CA ASP A 527 -11.93 -15.28 4.48
C ASP A 527 -12.90 -15.39 3.28
N CYS A 528 -14.13 -14.88 3.44
CA CYS A 528 -15.10 -14.76 2.35
C CYS A 528 -14.79 -13.59 1.39
N GLY A 529 -15.48 -13.58 0.25
CA GLY A 529 -15.26 -12.67 -0.86
C GLY A 529 -14.60 -13.34 -2.07
N LEU A 530 -15.05 -12.96 -3.27
CA LEU A 530 -14.58 -13.47 -4.56
C LEU A 530 -13.07 -13.33 -4.70
N TYR A 531 -12.38 -14.46 -4.77
CA TYR A 531 -10.91 -14.56 -4.95
C TYR A 531 -10.05 -13.94 -3.84
N VAL A 532 -10.58 -13.62 -2.65
CA VAL A 532 -9.81 -13.06 -1.52
C VAL A 532 -8.61 -13.94 -1.13
N ASN A 533 -8.75 -15.26 -1.23
CA ASN A 533 -7.63 -16.20 -1.06
C ASN A 533 -6.72 -16.37 -2.28
N GLY A 534 -7.20 -15.98 -3.47
CA GLY A 534 -6.66 -16.26 -4.80
C GLY A 534 -7.67 -16.94 -5.72
N VAL A 535 -7.45 -16.85 -7.03
CA VAL A 535 -8.31 -17.47 -8.06
C VAL A 535 -8.28 -19.00 -7.96
N ASN A 536 -9.46 -19.61 -7.97
CA ASN A 536 -9.67 -21.06 -7.82
C ASN A 536 -9.17 -21.65 -6.48
N LEU A 537 -8.98 -20.82 -5.44
CA LEU A 537 -8.57 -21.26 -4.09
C LEU A 537 -9.69 -21.30 -3.04
N GLY A 538 -10.93 -20.89 -3.34
CA GLY A 538 -12.05 -21.01 -2.40
C GLY A 538 -11.86 -20.27 -1.06
N THR A 539 -12.53 -20.75 -0.02
CA THR A 539 -12.59 -20.15 1.33
C THR A 539 -12.39 -21.21 2.41
N ARG A 540 -11.67 -20.88 3.48
CA ARG A 540 -11.59 -21.72 4.69
C ARG A 540 -12.95 -21.70 5.40
N TYR A 541 -13.69 -20.59 5.30
CA TYR A 541 -14.99 -20.43 5.92
C TYR A 541 -16.02 -21.46 5.44
N GLU A 542 -16.03 -21.80 4.15
CA GLU A 542 -16.93 -22.83 3.57
C GLU A 542 -16.29 -24.22 3.48
N GLY A 543 -15.06 -24.36 3.98
CA GLY A 543 -14.28 -25.60 3.90
C GLY A 543 -13.85 -25.98 2.48
N THR A 544 -13.76 -25.01 1.57
CA THR A 544 -13.41 -25.20 0.14
C THR A 544 -11.95 -24.88 -0.18
N PHE A 545 -11.22 -24.22 0.74
CA PHE A 545 -9.82 -23.85 0.55
C PHE A 545 -8.89 -25.08 0.53
N PRO A 546 -8.17 -25.38 -0.58
CA PRO A 546 -7.37 -26.60 -0.68
C PRO A 546 -6.17 -26.58 0.27
N GLY A 547 -6.07 -27.62 1.11
CA GLY A 547 -5.09 -27.74 2.20
C GLY A 547 -5.68 -27.37 3.57
N GLY A 548 -6.56 -26.37 3.60
CA GLY A 548 -7.24 -25.90 4.80
C GLY A 548 -8.31 -26.84 5.36
N PRO A 549 -9.10 -26.37 6.34
CA PRO A 549 -10.20 -27.14 6.92
C PRO A 549 -11.18 -27.60 5.84
N THR A 550 -11.57 -28.87 5.86
CA THR A 550 -12.58 -29.46 4.94
C THR A 550 -14.00 -29.47 5.52
N VAL A 551 -14.17 -28.93 6.73
CA VAL A 551 -15.46 -28.77 7.40
C VAL A 551 -15.81 -27.28 7.38
N ALA A 552 -16.94 -26.94 6.76
CA ALA A 552 -17.42 -25.58 6.70
C ALA A 552 -17.69 -25.00 8.11
N THR A 553 -17.25 -23.77 8.31
CA THR A 553 -17.61 -22.92 9.45
C THR A 553 -18.97 -22.24 9.22
N GLY A 554 -19.25 -21.86 7.96
CA GLY A 554 -20.54 -21.31 7.53
C GLY A 554 -20.65 -21.25 6.00
N SER A 555 -21.49 -20.36 5.49
CA SER A 555 -21.55 -20.00 4.06
C SER A 555 -21.08 -18.56 3.86
N CYS A 556 -20.46 -18.26 2.72
CA CYS A 556 -20.05 -16.90 2.35
C CYS A 556 -21.19 -16.06 1.75
N GLU A 557 -22.31 -16.67 1.32
CA GLU A 557 -23.46 -15.95 0.74
C GLU A 557 -23.89 -14.71 1.57
N PRO A 558 -24.09 -14.78 2.91
CA PRO A 558 -24.54 -13.62 3.70
C PRO A 558 -23.46 -12.55 3.94
N TRP A 559 -22.21 -12.83 3.56
CA TRP A 559 -21.08 -11.89 3.68
C TRP A 559 -20.74 -11.26 2.32
N ASP A 560 -20.85 -12.03 1.24
CA ASP A 560 -20.67 -11.60 -0.14
C ASP A 560 -21.84 -10.73 -0.65
N ASP A 561 -23.09 -11.05 -0.25
CA ASP A 561 -24.30 -10.29 -0.61
C ASP A 561 -24.50 -9.07 0.30
N TRP A 562 -23.75 -8.01 0.02
CA TRP A 562 -23.84 -6.74 0.75
C TRP A 562 -25.17 -5.99 0.53
N GLU A 563 -25.88 -6.28 -0.56
CA GLU A 563 -27.18 -5.67 -0.86
C GLU A 563 -28.27 -6.16 0.11
N SER A 564 -28.07 -7.34 0.71
CA SER A 564 -28.89 -7.89 1.80
C SER A 564 -28.42 -7.51 3.22
N TYR A 565 -27.40 -6.66 3.40
CA TYR A 565 -26.94 -6.26 4.74
C TYR A 565 -28.02 -5.47 5.51
N THR A 566 -28.50 -6.04 6.61
CA THR A 566 -29.41 -5.37 7.55
C THR A 566 -28.74 -4.19 8.24
N GLU A 567 -29.50 -3.21 8.73
CA GLU A 567 -28.96 -2.09 9.51
C GLU A 567 -28.21 -2.58 10.78
N ASP A 568 -28.63 -3.69 11.40
CA ASP A 568 -27.90 -4.34 12.51
C ASP A 568 -26.53 -4.89 12.05
N THR A 569 -26.42 -5.38 10.81
CA THR A 569 -25.14 -5.80 10.21
C THR A 569 -24.23 -4.59 9.99
N LYS A 570 -24.79 -3.51 9.41
CA LYS A 570 -24.07 -2.27 9.12
C LYS A 570 -23.57 -1.59 10.40
N GLN A 571 -24.39 -1.53 11.45
CA GLN A 571 -24.04 -0.97 12.75
C GLN A 571 -22.89 -1.75 13.40
N GLN A 572 -22.90 -3.09 13.35
CA GLN A 572 -21.80 -3.89 13.87
C GLN A 572 -20.50 -3.73 13.08
N LEU A 573 -20.58 -3.58 11.75
CA LEU A 573 -19.44 -3.25 10.90
C LEU A 573 -18.90 -1.84 11.19
N PHE A 574 -19.78 -0.86 11.42
CA PHE A 574 -19.42 0.50 11.83
C PHE A 574 -18.70 0.51 13.18
N GLU A 575 -19.22 -0.20 14.19
CA GLU A 575 -18.60 -0.37 15.51
C GLU A 575 -17.22 -1.03 15.42
N PHE A 576 -17.07 -2.04 14.55
CA PHE A 576 -15.77 -2.66 14.29
C PHE A 576 -14.82 -1.74 13.52
N ALA A 577 -15.31 -0.94 12.56
CA ALA A 577 -14.51 0.04 11.84
C ALA A 577 -13.94 1.11 12.77
N ILE A 578 -14.78 1.74 13.62
CA ILE A 578 -14.31 2.77 14.56
C ILE A 578 -13.40 2.20 15.66
N ALA A 579 -13.66 0.98 16.13
CA ALA A 579 -12.76 0.28 17.05
C ALA A 579 -11.38 0.02 16.43
N SER A 580 -11.36 -0.39 15.15
CA SER A 580 -10.11 -0.61 14.41
C SER A 580 -9.33 0.69 14.24
N MET A 581 -10.00 1.75 13.79
CA MET A 581 -9.38 3.07 13.57
C MET A 581 -8.80 3.68 14.84
N ASP A 582 -9.45 3.51 16.00
CA ASP A 582 -8.95 3.98 17.31
C ASP A 582 -7.82 3.11 17.86
N ALA A 583 -7.92 1.79 17.71
CA ALA A 583 -6.89 0.85 18.15
C ALA A 583 -5.59 1.02 17.35
N LEU A 584 -5.68 1.27 16.04
CA LEU A 584 -4.51 1.43 15.17
C LEU A 584 -3.93 2.84 15.21
N GLY A 585 -4.77 3.89 15.33
CA GLY A 585 -4.38 5.28 15.55
C GLY A 585 -3.70 6.01 14.38
N ASN A 586 -2.83 5.32 13.64
CA ASN A 586 -2.26 5.71 12.34
C ASN A 586 -2.49 4.55 11.38
N TRP A 587 -3.34 4.72 10.37
CA TRP A 587 -3.85 3.58 9.59
C TRP A 587 -4.10 3.89 8.12
N PHE A 588 -4.01 2.84 7.31
CA PHE A 588 -4.41 2.78 5.92
C PHE A 588 -5.33 1.59 5.70
N PHE A 589 -6.58 1.84 5.30
CA PHE A 589 -7.54 0.77 5.02
C PHE A 589 -7.19 0.05 3.71
N TRP A 590 -7.26 -1.28 3.68
CA TRP A 590 -7.11 -2.11 2.48
C TRP A 590 -8.50 -2.56 1.99
N THR A 591 -9.05 -1.97 0.93
CA THR A 591 -8.54 -0.93 0.01
C THR A 591 -9.59 0.16 -0.20
N TRP A 592 -9.25 1.26 -0.90
CA TRP A 592 -10.22 2.32 -1.25
C TRP A 592 -11.45 1.75 -1.95
N LYS A 593 -11.26 0.95 -3.00
CA LYS A 593 -12.33 0.47 -3.86
C LYS A 593 -12.06 -0.94 -4.36
N ILE A 594 -13.08 -1.80 -4.28
CA ILE A 594 -13.17 -3.08 -4.99
C ILE A 594 -13.98 -2.85 -6.27
N GLY A 595 -13.53 -3.38 -7.40
CA GLY A 595 -14.25 -3.34 -8.67
C GLY A 595 -15.35 -4.39 -8.75
N ASN A 596 -16.40 -4.09 -9.53
CA ASN A 596 -17.51 -5.02 -9.73
C ASN A 596 -17.05 -6.25 -10.53
N SER A 597 -17.55 -7.42 -10.15
CA SER A 597 -17.41 -8.65 -10.93
C SER A 597 -18.23 -8.55 -12.22
N THR A 598 -17.64 -8.92 -13.35
CA THR A 598 -18.32 -8.99 -14.66
C THR A 598 -19.36 -10.11 -14.72
N VAL A 599 -19.24 -11.13 -13.85
CA VAL A 599 -20.19 -12.24 -13.73
C VAL A 599 -21.46 -11.84 -12.95
N THR A 600 -21.34 -10.95 -11.96
CA THR A 600 -22.44 -10.60 -11.03
C THR A 600 -22.91 -9.15 -11.10
N GLY A 601 -22.12 -8.26 -11.70
CA GLY A 601 -22.43 -6.84 -11.84
C GLY A 601 -22.20 -5.99 -10.58
N THR A 602 -21.83 -6.60 -9.44
CA THR A 602 -21.71 -5.95 -8.13
C THR A 602 -20.33 -6.20 -7.49
N VAL A 603 -20.03 -5.49 -6.39
CA VAL A 603 -18.84 -5.74 -5.56
C VAL A 603 -19.00 -7.08 -4.84
N ARG A 604 -17.97 -7.93 -4.87
CA ARG A 604 -17.98 -9.28 -4.28
C ARG A 604 -16.92 -9.53 -3.21
N ALA A 605 -16.33 -8.48 -2.66
CA ALA A 605 -15.48 -8.55 -1.47
C ALA A 605 -15.76 -7.33 -0.54
N PRO A 606 -17.00 -7.15 -0.06
CA PRO A 606 -17.49 -5.89 0.51
C PRO A 606 -16.75 -5.42 1.79
N PHE A 607 -16.28 -6.36 2.63
CA PHE A 607 -15.46 -6.05 3.81
C PHE A 607 -14.12 -5.35 3.51
N TRP A 608 -13.71 -5.33 2.23
CA TRP A 608 -12.43 -4.81 1.74
C TRP A 608 -12.58 -3.52 0.91
N SER A 609 -13.77 -2.90 0.86
CA SER A 609 -14.04 -1.70 0.06
C SER A 609 -14.43 -0.50 0.94
N TYR A 610 -13.50 0.45 1.12
CA TYR A 610 -13.75 1.66 1.90
C TYR A 610 -14.88 2.51 1.29
N GLN A 611 -14.83 2.75 -0.02
CA GLN A 611 -15.78 3.56 -0.75
C GLN A 611 -17.20 2.96 -0.67
N LEU A 612 -17.35 1.64 -0.78
CA LEU A 612 -18.65 0.99 -0.60
C LEU A 612 -19.18 1.13 0.83
N GLY A 613 -18.33 0.88 1.84
CA GLY A 613 -18.74 1.04 3.24
C GLY A 613 -19.13 2.47 3.60
N LEU A 614 -18.47 3.46 3.00
CA LEU A 614 -18.81 4.88 3.14
C LEU A 614 -20.16 5.21 2.46
N GLN A 615 -20.39 4.70 1.25
CA GLN A 615 -21.65 4.87 0.51
C GLN A 615 -22.85 4.20 1.20
N GLN A 616 -22.63 3.05 1.86
CA GLN A 616 -23.67 2.23 2.48
C GLN A 616 -23.80 2.41 4.00
N GLY A 617 -22.96 3.25 4.61
CA GLY A 617 -23.08 3.69 6.01
C GLY A 617 -22.39 2.81 7.07
N TRP A 618 -21.63 1.79 6.70
CA TRP A 618 -20.89 0.94 7.65
C TRP A 618 -19.42 1.35 7.86
N ILE A 619 -18.98 2.45 7.24
CA ILE A 619 -17.72 3.14 7.54
C ILE A 619 -18.05 4.59 7.93
N PRO A 620 -17.36 5.16 8.95
CA PRO A 620 -17.66 6.50 9.42
C PRO A 620 -17.40 7.57 8.35
N ALA A 621 -18.39 8.44 8.14
CA ALA A 621 -18.28 9.57 7.21
C ALA A 621 -17.28 10.66 7.66
N ASP A 622 -16.88 10.65 8.94
CA ASP A 622 -15.78 11.43 9.51
C ASP A 622 -14.89 10.47 10.30
N PRO A 623 -13.64 10.18 9.87
CA PRO A 623 -12.79 9.18 10.53
C PRO A 623 -12.44 9.52 11.99
N ARG A 624 -12.61 10.79 12.40
CA ARG A 624 -12.27 11.25 13.75
C ARG A 624 -13.27 10.78 14.81
N VAL A 625 -14.46 10.31 14.43
CA VAL A 625 -15.45 9.75 15.39
C VAL A 625 -14.96 8.46 16.08
N ALA A 626 -13.90 7.84 15.56
CA ALA A 626 -13.22 6.72 16.20
C ALA A 626 -12.49 7.13 17.49
N THR A 627 -11.96 8.35 17.57
CA THR A 627 -11.01 8.74 18.63
C THR A 627 -11.59 8.59 20.04
N GLY A 628 -11.01 7.68 20.81
CA GLY A 628 -11.39 7.34 22.19
C GLY A 628 -12.34 6.15 22.33
N TYR A 629 -12.83 5.56 21.24
CA TYR A 629 -13.80 4.45 21.27
C TYR A 629 -13.33 3.26 22.12
N CYS A 630 -12.07 2.85 21.95
CA CYS A 630 -11.49 1.73 22.69
C CYS A 630 -11.18 2.05 24.16
N ASN A 631 -11.41 3.29 24.61
CA ASN A 631 -11.01 3.77 25.95
C ASN A 631 -9.54 3.43 26.25
N ASN A 632 -8.68 3.61 25.25
CA ASN A 632 -7.31 3.09 25.21
C ASN A 632 -6.54 3.50 26.49
N SER A 633 -6.06 2.51 27.25
CA SER A 633 -5.54 2.73 28.61
C SER A 633 -4.13 3.32 28.65
N SER A 634 -3.38 3.17 27.55
CA SER A 634 -2.03 3.73 27.35
C SER A 634 -1.79 4.02 25.85
N PRO A 635 -2.46 5.02 25.25
CA PRO A 635 -2.12 5.48 23.90
C PRO A 635 -0.67 6.00 23.85
N PHE A 636 -0.02 5.89 22.69
CA PHE A 636 1.21 6.63 22.47
C PHE A 636 0.91 8.13 22.38
N GLU A 637 1.43 8.88 23.35
CA GLU A 637 1.49 10.34 23.35
C GLU A 637 2.86 10.79 22.84
N GLY A 638 2.87 11.64 21.81
CA GLY A 638 4.10 12.16 21.20
C GLY A 638 4.78 13.26 22.02
N PRO A 639 5.95 13.76 21.57
CA PRO A 639 6.59 13.49 20.27
C PRO A 639 7.37 12.17 20.22
N LEU A 640 7.75 11.77 19.01
CA LEU A 640 8.83 10.80 18.77
C LEU A 640 10.20 11.38 19.22
N GLN A 641 11.21 10.51 19.34
CA GLN A 641 12.58 10.95 19.63
C GLN A 641 13.15 11.77 18.47
N PRO A 642 14.08 12.72 18.71
CA PRO A 642 14.58 13.61 17.65
C PRO A 642 15.14 12.86 16.43
N PHE A 643 15.97 11.83 16.63
CA PHE A 643 16.54 11.04 15.53
C PHE A 643 15.47 10.38 14.62
N GLN A 644 14.34 9.95 15.20
CA GLN A 644 13.22 9.32 14.48
C GLN A 644 12.50 10.29 13.53
N THR A 645 12.78 11.59 13.62
CA THR A 645 12.18 12.64 12.78
C THR A 645 13.21 13.44 11.97
N GLY A 646 14.52 13.18 12.14
CA GLY A 646 15.60 13.92 11.48
C GLY A 646 16.26 15.02 12.31
N GLY A 647 15.99 15.06 13.62
CA GLY A 647 16.67 15.92 14.58
C GLY A 647 18.00 15.34 15.08
N VAL A 648 18.42 15.75 16.28
CA VAL A 648 19.68 15.30 16.91
C VAL A 648 19.74 13.77 17.04
N GLY A 649 20.89 13.18 16.71
CA GLY A 649 21.11 11.73 16.70
C GLY A 649 20.70 11.02 15.40
N ALA A 650 20.04 11.72 14.47
CA ALA A 650 19.61 11.15 13.19
C ALA A 650 20.79 10.55 12.40
N GLY A 651 20.72 9.25 12.15
CA GLY A 651 21.71 8.53 11.34
C GLY A 651 22.95 8.07 12.11
N GLU A 652 22.97 8.20 13.44
CA GLU A 652 24.01 7.59 14.30
C GLU A 652 23.80 6.06 14.40
N VAL A 653 24.00 5.36 13.28
CA VAL A 653 23.95 3.90 13.17
C VAL A 653 25.30 3.29 13.56
N PRO A 654 25.40 2.52 14.67
CA PRO A 654 26.66 1.89 15.07
C PRO A 654 27.22 0.91 14.02
N ALA A 655 28.53 1.00 13.74
CA ALA A 655 29.23 0.10 12.82
C ALA A 655 29.20 -1.39 13.22
N SER A 656 28.76 -1.71 14.44
CA SER A 656 28.43 -3.08 14.84
C SER A 656 27.29 -3.66 14.01
N PHE A 657 26.26 -2.87 13.66
CA PHE A 657 25.15 -3.33 12.81
C PHE A 657 25.64 -3.71 11.41
N THR A 658 26.55 -2.92 10.81
CA THR A 658 27.21 -3.28 9.53
C THR A 658 28.05 -4.56 9.60
N THR A 659 28.43 -4.99 10.80
CA THR A 659 29.16 -6.25 11.05
C THR A 659 28.19 -7.41 11.36
N GLU A 660 27.04 -7.13 11.96
CA GLU A 660 26.00 -8.08 12.36
C GLU A 660 25.04 -8.44 11.22
N PHE A 661 24.69 -7.43 10.40
CA PHE A 661 23.78 -7.51 9.25
C PHE A 661 24.45 -7.03 7.94
N PRO A 662 25.58 -7.64 7.52
CA PRO A 662 26.27 -7.26 6.28
C PRO A 662 25.44 -7.62 5.04
N TRP A 663 25.68 -6.93 3.92
CA TRP A 663 25.21 -7.36 2.60
C TRP A 663 26.38 -7.88 1.72
N PRO A 664 26.22 -9.04 1.05
CA PRO A 664 25.18 -10.03 1.28
C PRO A 664 25.34 -10.70 2.66
N PRO A 665 24.25 -11.17 3.30
CA PRO A 665 24.35 -11.89 4.57
C PRO A 665 25.19 -13.16 4.41
N ALA A 666 25.97 -13.53 5.43
CA ALA A 666 26.91 -14.65 5.34
C ALA A 666 26.24 -16.00 4.98
N THR A 667 24.97 -16.18 5.36
CA THR A 667 24.18 -17.38 5.06
C THR A 667 22.76 -17.04 4.61
N ILE A 668 22.15 -17.94 3.84
CA ILE A 668 20.73 -17.96 3.51
C ILE A 668 20.08 -19.23 4.04
N THR A 669 18.88 -19.07 4.59
CA THR A 669 18.03 -20.15 5.12
C THR A 669 17.79 -21.24 4.07
N ASN A 670 17.91 -22.50 4.47
CA ASN A 670 17.86 -23.69 3.60
C ASN A 670 18.95 -23.81 2.52
N ILE A 671 19.91 -22.87 2.42
CA ILE A 671 21.03 -22.94 1.46
C ILE A 671 22.38 -23.19 2.15
N GLY A 672 22.68 -22.48 3.23
CA GLY A 672 24.04 -22.39 3.78
C GLY A 672 24.71 -21.09 3.34
N SER A 673 25.98 -21.13 2.92
CA SER A 673 26.72 -19.90 2.55
C SER A 673 26.06 -19.15 1.38
N ALA A 674 25.90 -17.83 1.52
CA ALA A 674 25.52 -16.99 0.39
C ALA A 674 26.65 -16.88 -0.66
N SER A 675 27.90 -17.11 -0.27
CA SER A 675 29.10 -16.94 -1.11
C SER A 675 29.25 -17.96 -2.26
N VAL A 676 28.30 -18.88 -2.43
CA VAL A 676 28.22 -19.80 -3.59
C VAL A 676 26.98 -19.55 -4.45
N LEU A 677 26.13 -18.60 -4.07
CA LEU A 677 24.97 -18.22 -4.87
C LEU A 677 25.36 -17.23 -5.98
N PRO A 678 24.64 -17.22 -7.12
CA PRO A 678 24.69 -16.11 -8.04
C PRO A 678 24.21 -14.83 -7.36
N SER A 679 25.08 -13.83 -7.32
CA SER A 679 24.77 -12.41 -7.07
C SER A 679 24.80 -11.63 -8.40
N TYR A 680 24.42 -10.37 -8.37
CA TYR A 680 24.76 -9.39 -9.41
C TYR A 680 26.00 -8.59 -8.99
N THR A 681 26.52 -7.77 -9.90
CA THR A 681 27.66 -6.89 -9.65
C THR A 681 27.36 -5.46 -10.07
N GLN A 682 27.87 -4.48 -9.33
CA GLN A 682 27.68 -3.05 -9.60
C GLN A 682 28.57 -2.61 -10.78
N THR A 683 28.12 -2.90 -12.00
CA THR A 683 28.78 -2.51 -13.26
C THR A 683 27.82 -1.98 -14.32
N GLY A 684 26.51 -2.00 -14.06
CA GLY A 684 25.47 -1.53 -14.98
C GLY A 684 25.44 -0.01 -15.14
N SER A 685 25.28 0.44 -16.38
CA SER A 685 25.06 1.85 -16.72
C SER A 685 24.23 1.94 -18.02
N PRO A 686 23.20 2.81 -18.08
CA PRO A 686 22.69 3.65 -17.00
C PRO A 686 22.01 2.82 -15.90
N ILE A 687 21.76 3.47 -14.75
CA ILE A 687 20.91 2.90 -13.70
C ILE A 687 19.44 3.03 -14.17
N PRO A 688 18.57 2.02 -13.92
CA PRO A 688 17.14 2.18 -14.15
C PRO A 688 16.63 3.43 -13.42
N SER A 689 16.07 4.37 -14.17
CA SER A 689 15.71 5.70 -13.67
C SER A 689 14.27 6.02 -14.06
N LEU A 690 13.56 6.64 -13.13
CA LEU A 690 12.13 6.93 -13.27
C LEU A 690 11.95 8.30 -13.93
N PRO A 691 11.35 8.38 -15.13
CA PRO A 691 11.27 9.64 -15.88
C PRO A 691 10.32 10.62 -15.19
N PRO A 692 10.66 11.93 -15.14
CA PRO A 692 9.77 12.97 -14.62
C PRO A 692 8.56 13.20 -15.54
N PRO A 693 7.46 13.80 -15.04
CA PRO A 693 6.28 14.11 -15.83
C PRO A 693 6.57 15.20 -16.86
N THR A 694 6.05 15.02 -18.08
CA THR A 694 6.04 16.09 -19.07
C THR A 694 4.96 17.10 -18.71
N ILE A 695 5.36 18.33 -18.36
CA ILE A 695 4.44 19.41 -17.97
C ILE A 695 4.29 20.38 -19.15
N THR A 696 3.05 20.63 -19.56
CA THR A 696 2.72 21.63 -20.58
C THR A 696 2.32 22.93 -19.88
N ALA A 697 3.13 23.98 -20.03
CA ALA A 697 2.85 25.30 -19.45
C ALA A 697 1.71 26.02 -20.18
N SER A 698 1.00 26.92 -19.47
CA SER A 698 -0.06 27.75 -20.06
C SER A 698 0.47 28.68 -21.18
N ASN A 699 1.73 29.09 -21.05
CA ASN A 699 2.50 29.87 -22.00
C ASN A 699 3.62 29.00 -22.62
N PRO A 700 3.65 28.79 -23.95
CA PRO A 700 4.70 28.01 -24.62
C PRO A 700 6.15 28.52 -24.46
N SER A 701 6.36 29.73 -23.92
CA SER A 701 7.71 30.22 -23.58
C SER A 701 8.15 29.89 -22.14
N THR A 702 7.31 29.24 -21.34
CA THR A 702 7.60 28.85 -19.95
C THR A 702 8.01 27.39 -19.90
N THR A 703 9.13 27.09 -19.24
CA THR A 703 9.61 25.73 -19.01
C THR A 703 9.81 25.50 -17.51
N PHE A 704 9.19 24.47 -16.96
CA PHE A 704 9.41 24.05 -15.58
C PHE A 704 10.52 23.01 -15.51
N ASN A 705 11.38 23.10 -14.49
CA ASN A 705 12.16 21.94 -14.08
C ASN A 705 11.21 20.96 -13.39
N ALA A 706 11.26 19.68 -13.76
CA ALA A 706 10.48 18.61 -13.14
C ALA A 706 11.40 17.62 -12.40
N GLY A 707 12.59 18.07 -12.02
CA GLY A 707 13.74 17.21 -11.77
C GLY A 707 14.19 16.44 -13.03
N ASN A 708 15.07 15.47 -12.81
CA ASN A 708 15.61 14.55 -13.81
C ASN A 708 15.38 13.07 -13.42
N GLY A 709 14.79 12.81 -12.26
CA GLY A 709 14.65 11.48 -11.65
C GLY A 709 15.80 11.08 -10.72
N TRP A 710 16.70 12.02 -10.39
CA TRP A 710 17.94 11.75 -9.64
C TRP A 710 18.31 12.92 -8.71
N ALA A 711 18.01 12.78 -7.41
CA ALA A 711 18.25 13.80 -6.39
C ALA A 711 19.74 13.94 -6.04
N ASN A 712 20.48 12.83 -5.86
CA ASN A 712 21.88 12.87 -5.51
C ASN A 712 22.78 12.82 -6.75
N ALA A 713 23.10 14.00 -7.29
CA ALA A 713 24.06 14.16 -8.39
C ALA A 713 25.53 13.76 -8.05
N GLN A 714 25.81 13.30 -6.82
CA GLN A 714 27.09 12.70 -6.43
C GLN A 714 27.02 11.17 -6.34
N ASP A 715 25.83 10.55 -6.40
CA ASP A 715 25.70 9.11 -6.43
C ASP A 715 26.02 8.55 -7.84
N THR A 716 27.29 8.17 -8.02
CA THR A 716 27.80 7.56 -9.25
C THR A 716 27.98 6.04 -9.14
N ILE A 717 27.35 5.37 -8.17
CA ILE A 717 27.48 3.91 -8.00
C ILE A 717 26.79 3.22 -9.19
N ALA A 718 27.44 2.24 -9.82
CA ALA A 718 26.86 1.52 -10.95
C ALA A 718 25.72 0.59 -10.51
N ALA A 719 24.77 0.30 -11.40
CA ALA A 719 23.63 -0.58 -11.10
C ALA A 719 24.06 -2.03 -10.94
N TYR A 720 23.36 -2.78 -10.09
CA TYR A 720 23.51 -4.23 -9.98
C TYR A 720 23.04 -4.90 -11.27
N THR A 721 23.95 -5.54 -11.99
CA THR A 721 23.66 -6.25 -13.24
C THR A 721 24.18 -7.69 -13.23
N PRO A 722 23.57 -8.60 -14.03
CA PRO A 722 24.06 -9.97 -14.23
C PRO A 722 25.53 -9.99 -14.67
N ILE A 723 26.33 -10.84 -14.03
CA ILE A 723 27.71 -11.11 -14.40
C ILE A 723 27.74 -11.83 -15.75
N SER A 724 28.48 -11.28 -16.72
CA SER A 724 28.51 -11.79 -18.09
C SER A 724 29.06 -13.22 -18.17
N GLY A 725 28.22 -14.15 -18.63
CA GLY A 725 28.56 -15.58 -18.75
C GLY A 725 28.08 -16.44 -17.57
N CYS A 726 27.54 -15.85 -16.51
CA CYS A 726 27.01 -16.61 -15.39
C CYS A 726 25.66 -17.27 -15.69
N PRO A 727 25.47 -18.56 -15.30
CA PRO A 727 24.24 -19.29 -15.54
C PRO A 727 23.17 -18.96 -14.49
N TYR A 728 22.53 -17.79 -14.64
CA TYR A 728 21.35 -17.44 -13.85
C TYR A 728 20.15 -18.32 -14.20
N LEU A 729 19.31 -18.61 -13.20
CA LEU A 729 18.03 -19.30 -13.38
C LEU A 729 16.89 -18.27 -13.61
N ASP A 730 15.70 -18.77 -13.95
CA ASP A 730 14.46 -17.98 -13.83
C ASP A 730 14.35 -17.43 -12.38
N PRO A 731 14.02 -16.13 -12.17
CA PRO A 731 13.97 -15.52 -10.85
C PRO A 731 13.10 -16.26 -9.82
N TRP A 732 12.02 -16.92 -10.27
CA TRP A 732 11.12 -17.72 -9.44
C TRP A 732 11.45 -19.23 -9.46
N GLY A 733 12.33 -19.66 -10.36
CA GLY A 733 12.81 -21.04 -10.52
C GLY A 733 13.99 -21.43 -9.60
N GLY A 734 14.52 -20.49 -8.79
CA GLY A 734 15.68 -20.75 -7.92
C GLY A 734 15.40 -21.64 -6.70
N VAL A 735 14.15 -21.78 -6.25
CA VAL A 735 13.81 -22.54 -5.04
C VAL A 735 13.78 -24.04 -5.33
N GLY A 736 14.54 -24.82 -4.56
CA GLY A 736 14.69 -26.27 -4.77
C GLY A 736 15.60 -26.66 -5.95
N ALA A 737 16.23 -25.68 -6.61
CA ALA A 737 17.28 -25.93 -7.60
C ALA A 737 18.58 -26.43 -6.94
N PRO A 738 19.44 -27.18 -7.66
CA PRO A 738 20.75 -27.58 -7.13
C PRO A 738 21.63 -26.37 -6.79
N ILE A 739 22.14 -26.34 -5.56
CA ILE A 739 23.03 -25.27 -5.07
C ILE A 739 24.37 -25.34 -5.84
N PRO A 740 24.91 -24.22 -6.36
CA PRO A 740 26.22 -24.22 -7.02
C PRO A 740 27.35 -24.61 -6.05
N THR A 741 28.38 -25.29 -6.57
CA THR A 741 29.55 -25.71 -5.77
C THR A 741 30.67 -24.67 -5.71
N ALA A 742 30.50 -23.54 -6.40
CA ALA A 742 31.42 -22.41 -6.45
C ALA A 742 30.62 -21.13 -6.76
N PRO A 743 31.09 -19.93 -6.35
CA PRO A 743 30.52 -18.67 -6.82
C PRO A 743 30.59 -18.59 -8.36
N CYS A 744 29.74 -17.74 -8.93
CA CYS A 744 29.93 -17.26 -10.29
C CYS A 744 30.44 -15.81 -10.22
N SER A 745 31.55 -15.54 -10.92
CA SER A 745 32.41 -14.36 -10.76
C SER A 745 33.06 -13.94 -12.07
#